data_AF-A0A101NEN4-F1
#
_entry.id   AF-A0A101NEN4-F1
#
_cell.length_a   1.000
_cell.length_b   1.000
_cell.length_c   1.000
_cell.angle_alpha   90.00
_cell.angle_beta   90.00
_cell.angle_gamma   90.00
#
_symmetry.space_group_name_H-M   'P 1'
#
loop_
_entity.id
_entity.type
_entity.pdbx_description
1 polymer ?
#
loop_
_entity_poly.entity_id
_entity_poly.type
_entity_poly.pdbx_seq_one_letter_code
_entity_poly.pdbx_strand_id
1 'polypeptide(L)'
;MSDTTTTTEAASPGSRAPGQPGRRIRLPGMGRSPGGDQLFRNAYALMLNTGISAVLGLGFWLAAARYYSESAVGQGSAAIAAMKLLAGLTAVTLTGALARFIPVSGQRTGRLIFRTYTGSSLVVALAAGAFLATLDRWGPSYRFLHGPVNGLGFIAAVVAWNLLTLQDGVLTGLRSAPWVPVGNTVFSAVKLGLLVAFAVAIPTTGVFVSWVAAIATSVVPLGWLVFRRLVPRHVKATADHAEPPTLREIGRFLAGDYTGSLFSLAVVYLVPVIIASQVSSEDNAYFYITTTIGGTTNLLAINMGASLTVEGSHDPGRLAANTRAALKRMARIMLPIAGVLFVGAPWILGVFGDGYADAATPLLRWFALGALLRVVMETYFAVLRAQSRTAGLAWLQGLLCVLVLGLTLLLLPRMGLTGAGVAEISSLAVIVAIAAPKLWKTVRAAPSQAVVETVASDGDLSDLGAREIPAVSPARRQGPAWALDHDTVALGIHVDFDHVERRPDVRPGPGTPPTGTPLPLPVEEPEPGAEASLGPAEAALLREAVVDAPFEEAAPEDAVAYDAVGEEPPPHRRLLPTRSGVVLGCLLIAALLLYWVPALRLGEGDLDRMGGLGLVSVLPLPTLVGAALLVTVFASLLWLRREHRALLLVTLLATVVSLHALPAVLETQPRFPTAWQHLGFIDYIDRTGSAVPDLDARWSWPGFFAAAAFVARACGVDDFTEIIRWWPTAVQLAYLAPMFLLTRSLRASWRAKWTGVWLFVLCGWVGQDYFSPQGFTYLLYLVFVAILLVWFRAPQVIWATFRPGEAEVEPADRRQRAVLLLVVIGLYAASVPAHQLTPFVMLGVLAALVLLGRSELRGLPILFAVLVAVWVGFMAEPYWSGHFNDLFGGVGGVGSNVSTSVSGRIQGGDSTHKLVLYTRVLLAGSVMAFACWGWLRRRLHRYRERSLPVLTFVPFLGFGMQSYGGEMALRVFMFAVPGAALLGALALFPRTGVTAQERAKDRAGLAPLAALLAGLLLMGGFLVARWGNEPFERTRPGEVAAMDWVYAHDRPTVRLLWLTQDTVNDVTPAMPWGARDMERVNYVPTLAPVDPVLVSGLVKALKDAGPNSYLMINQSQVTYLELDAGYSAAWESRLIHNLDNRQELTRVLVNDDVTVYALHKQAAGPVPKPHPGPIGPQVTWTPWSVVGALAAVALILLLTAREVVRVAVRPGVRQLRWLQGSFWFSLPLLAVLLASLVQRFLTMK
;
A
#
# COMPACT_ATOMS: atom_id res chain seq x y z
N MET A 1 -39.62 -25.39 39.32
CA MET A 1 -40.13 -25.69 40.69
C MET A 1 -39.70 -24.55 41.59
N SER A 2 -40.49 -24.26 42.62
CA SER A 2 -40.12 -23.33 43.69
C SER A 2 -39.00 -23.93 44.55
N ASP A 3 -38.28 -23.09 45.29
CA ASP A 3 -38.35 -23.12 46.75
C ASP A 3 -37.81 -21.80 47.35
N THR A 4 -38.18 -21.54 48.61
CA THR A 4 -38.05 -20.26 49.33
C THR A 4 -37.23 -20.41 50.62
N THR A 5 -37.18 -19.32 51.43
CA THR A 5 -36.57 -19.19 52.78
C THR A 5 -35.07 -18.82 52.79
N THR A 6 -34.57 -17.92 53.66
CA THR A 6 -35.27 -16.97 54.57
C THR A 6 -34.46 -15.68 54.82
N THR A 7 -35.19 -14.67 55.29
CA THR A 7 -34.77 -13.39 55.89
C THR A 7 -33.74 -13.47 57.04
N THR A 8 -32.93 -12.40 57.20
CA THR A 8 -33.03 -11.49 58.38
C THR A 8 -32.57 -10.07 58.01
N GLU A 9 -33.20 -9.04 58.58
CA GLU A 9 -32.74 -7.63 58.57
C GLU A 9 -32.12 -7.23 59.92
N ALA A 10 -31.27 -6.20 59.93
CA ALA A 10 -31.14 -5.28 61.07
C ALA A 10 -30.43 -3.96 60.68
N ALA A 11 -30.70 -2.90 61.48
CA ALA A 11 -29.94 -1.65 61.63
C ALA A 11 -29.99 -0.59 60.49
N SER A 12 -30.78 0.44 60.76
CA SER A 12 -30.54 1.86 60.43
C SER A 12 -30.77 2.68 61.71
N PRO A 13 -30.37 3.97 61.82
CA PRO A 13 -29.65 4.81 60.85
C PRO A 13 -28.29 5.34 61.38
N GLY A 14 -27.47 5.90 60.50
CA GLY A 14 -26.27 6.66 60.86
C GLY A 14 -26.11 7.91 60.00
N SER A 15 -26.19 9.10 60.59
CA SER A 15 -26.09 10.38 59.87
C SER A 15 -24.64 10.70 59.49
N ARG A 16 -24.41 11.11 58.23
CA ARG A 16 -23.15 11.70 57.77
C ARG A 16 -23.40 12.86 56.80
N ALA A 17 -22.53 13.86 56.90
CA ALA A 17 -22.60 15.12 56.16
C ALA A 17 -22.50 14.94 54.63
N PRO A 18 -22.95 15.91 53.82
CA PRO A 18 -22.78 15.89 52.36
C PRO A 18 -21.29 15.76 51.98
N GLY A 19 -20.93 14.61 51.43
CA GLY A 19 -19.55 14.32 51.01
C GLY A 19 -19.11 15.23 49.86
N GLN A 20 -17.96 15.88 50.02
CA GLN A 20 -17.34 16.68 48.97
C GLN A 20 -17.13 15.86 47.68
N PRO A 21 -17.36 16.44 46.48
CA PRO A 21 -17.12 15.73 45.22
C PRO A 21 -15.61 15.45 45.06
N GLY A 22 -15.22 14.19 45.27
CA GLY A 22 -13.83 13.76 45.27
C GLY A 22 -13.06 14.19 44.01
N ARG A 23 -11.86 14.78 44.22
CA ARG A 23 -10.98 15.31 43.17
C ARG A 23 -10.69 14.26 42.08
N ARG A 24 -11.40 14.35 40.94
CA ARG A 24 -10.96 13.70 39.69
C ARG A 24 -9.64 14.34 39.25
N ILE A 25 -8.56 13.59 39.31
CA ILE A 25 -7.23 14.03 38.87
C ILE A 25 -7.30 14.43 37.40
N ARG A 26 -7.12 15.73 37.11
CA ARG A 26 -7.01 16.26 35.75
C ARG A 26 -5.62 15.92 35.21
N LEU A 27 -5.55 15.13 34.14
CA LEU A 27 -4.31 14.93 33.38
C LEU A 27 -3.97 16.21 32.61
N PRO A 28 -2.79 16.82 32.80
CA PRO A 28 -2.28 17.82 31.87
C PRO A 28 -1.93 17.16 30.52
N GLY A 29 -2.01 17.91 29.42
CA GLY A 29 -1.64 17.41 28.08
C GLY A 29 -2.78 16.91 27.19
N MET A 30 -4.05 17.01 27.63
CA MET A 30 -5.20 17.02 26.70
C MET A 30 -6.09 18.24 26.97
N GLY A 31 -5.65 19.39 26.45
CA GLY A 31 -6.50 20.56 26.33
C GLY A 31 -7.72 20.23 25.46
N ARG A 32 -8.89 20.08 26.09
CA ARG A 32 -10.18 20.12 25.39
C ARG A 32 -10.46 21.56 24.97
N SER A 33 -9.80 22.01 23.91
CA SER A 33 -10.24 23.22 23.20
C SER A 33 -11.65 22.97 22.65
N PRO A 34 -12.66 23.80 22.97
CA PRO A 34 -14.00 23.65 22.41
C PRO A 34 -14.01 23.83 20.89
N GLY A 35 -14.93 23.14 20.20
CA GLY A 35 -15.19 23.33 18.76
C GLY A 35 -14.20 22.62 17.82
N GLY A 36 -13.16 23.32 17.38
CA GLY A 36 -12.69 23.22 15.98
C GLY A 36 -12.08 21.89 15.49
N ASP A 37 -11.35 21.15 16.34
CA ASP A 37 -10.37 20.16 15.82
C ASP A 37 -10.91 18.72 15.62
N GLN A 38 -12.10 18.41 16.14
CA GLN A 38 -12.77 17.14 15.84
C GLN A 38 -13.51 17.15 14.50
N LEU A 39 -14.02 18.32 14.08
CA LEU A 39 -14.84 18.47 12.87
C LEU A 39 -14.04 18.07 11.62
N PHE A 40 -12.85 18.64 11.44
CA PHE A 40 -12.02 18.37 10.26
C PHE A 40 -11.57 16.91 10.18
N ARG A 41 -11.31 16.24 11.31
CA ARG A 41 -11.00 14.79 11.29
C ARG A 41 -12.16 13.95 10.76
N ASN A 42 -13.39 14.26 11.15
CA ASN A 42 -14.57 13.56 10.64
C ASN A 42 -14.85 13.90 9.17
N ALA A 43 -14.71 15.18 8.78
CA ALA A 43 -14.84 15.60 7.38
C ALA A 43 -13.80 14.91 6.48
N TYR A 44 -12.52 14.90 6.85
CA TYR A 44 -11.47 14.20 6.09
C TYR A 44 -11.64 12.67 6.09
N ALA A 45 -12.15 12.06 7.18
CA ALA A 45 -12.47 10.63 7.19
C ALA A 45 -13.63 10.28 6.25
N LEU A 46 -14.67 11.11 6.19
CA LEU A 46 -15.77 10.98 5.24
C LEU A 46 -15.28 11.19 3.80
N MET A 47 -14.49 12.23 3.53
CA MET A 47 -13.88 12.47 2.22
C MET A 47 -12.96 11.32 1.77
N LEU A 48 -12.20 10.72 2.68
CA LEU A 48 -11.36 9.55 2.40
C LEU A 48 -12.22 8.32 2.06
N ASN A 49 -13.30 8.08 2.81
CA ASN A 49 -14.25 7.01 2.50
C ASN A 49 -14.95 7.23 1.15
N THR A 50 -15.40 8.45 0.87
CA THR A 50 -15.93 8.84 -0.46
C THR A 50 -14.89 8.60 -1.56
N GLY A 51 -13.62 8.97 -1.32
CA GLY A 51 -12.52 8.75 -2.27
C GLY A 51 -12.26 7.27 -2.56
N ILE A 52 -12.26 6.41 -1.54
CA ILE A 52 -12.11 4.95 -1.70
C ILE A 52 -13.28 4.38 -2.53
N SER A 53 -14.53 4.73 -2.18
CA SER A 53 -15.70 4.29 -2.93
C SER A 53 -15.74 4.84 -4.37
N ALA A 54 -15.21 6.05 -4.59
CA ALA A 54 -15.09 6.64 -5.92
C ALA A 54 -14.03 5.93 -6.78
N VAL A 55 -12.86 5.61 -6.23
CA VAL A 55 -11.81 4.86 -6.95
C VAL A 55 -12.30 3.45 -7.29
N LEU A 56 -12.95 2.75 -6.36
CA LEU A 56 -13.57 1.45 -6.64
C LEU A 56 -14.73 1.55 -7.65
N GLY A 57 -15.49 2.66 -7.63
CA GLY A 57 -16.56 2.95 -8.58
C GLY A 57 -16.05 3.20 -10.00
N LEU A 58 -14.99 4.00 -10.15
CA LEU A 58 -14.34 4.26 -11.43
C LEU A 58 -13.63 2.99 -11.96
N GLY A 59 -12.96 2.23 -11.09
CA GLY A 59 -12.37 0.93 -11.46
C GLY A 59 -13.41 -0.08 -11.96
N PHE A 60 -14.61 -0.10 -11.38
CA PHE A 60 -15.73 -0.90 -11.89
C PHE A 60 -16.16 -0.45 -13.30
N TRP A 61 -16.29 0.85 -13.56
CA TRP A 61 -16.70 1.33 -14.89
C TRP A 61 -15.60 1.20 -15.95
N LEU A 62 -14.33 1.28 -15.55
CA LEU A 62 -13.20 1.00 -16.44
C LEU A 62 -13.15 -0.49 -16.81
N ALA A 63 -13.32 -1.39 -15.83
CA ALA A 63 -13.47 -2.82 -16.11
C ALA A 63 -14.70 -3.10 -16.98
N ALA A 64 -15.82 -2.39 -16.76
CA ALA A 64 -17.01 -2.56 -17.59
C ALA A 64 -16.75 -2.16 -19.06
N ALA A 65 -16.17 -0.97 -19.31
CA ALA A 65 -15.84 -0.50 -20.65
C ALA A 65 -14.79 -1.36 -21.38
N ARG A 66 -13.93 -2.09 -20.64
CA ARG A 66 -12.89 -2.96 -21.21
C ARG A 66 -13.28 -4.43 -21.37
N TYR A 67 -14.31 -4.91 -20.67
CA TYR A 67 -14.76 -6.32 -20.71
C TYR A 67 -16.19 -6.53 -21.26
N TYR A 68 -16.95 -5.46 -21.49
CA TYR A 68 -18.31 -5.50 -22.04
C TYR A 68 -18.44 -4.55 -23.23
N SER A 69 -19.39 -4.82 -24.15
CA SER A 69 -19.71 -3.86 -25.21
C SER A 69 -20.30 -2.58 -24.62
N GLU A 70 -20.08 -1.45 -25.29
CA GLU A 70 -20.63 -0.14 -24.93
C GLU A 70 -22.16 -0.20 -24.80
N SER A 71 -22.84 -0.95 -25.66
CA SER A 71 -24.27 -1.24 -25.58
C SER A 71 -24.68 -2.00 -24.31
N ALA A 72 -23.91 -2.97 -23.84
CA ALA A 72 -24.17 -3.70 -22.59
C ALA A 72 -23.88 -2.85 -21.34
N VAL A 73 -22.82 -2.03 -21.38
CA VAL A 73 -22.55 -0.99 -20.35
C VAL A 73 -23.71 0.01 -20.31
N GLY A 74 -24.25 0.38 -21.47
CA GLY A 74 -25.40 1.25 -21.65
C GLY A 74 -26.69 0.73 -21.04
N GLN A 75 -27.06 -0.51 -21.37
CA GLN A 75 -28.24 -1.19 -20.83
C GLN A 75 -28.11 -1.42 -19.31
N GLY A 76 -26.95 -1.91 -18.86
CA GLY A 76 -26.69 -2.12 -17.44
C GLY A 76 -26.77 -0.83 -16.62
N SER A 77 -26.17 0.25 -17.11
CA SER A 77 -26.20 1.56 -16.45
C SER A 77 -27.59 2.21 -16.46
N ALA A 78 -28.38 2.06 -17.53
CA ALA A 78 -29.78 2.47 -17.59
C ALA A 78 -30.63 1.79 -16.50
N ALA A 79 -30.55 0.45 -16.38
CA ALA A 79 -31.26 -0.28 -15.33
C ALA A 79 -30.79 0.09 -13.92
N ILE A 80 -29.48 0.34 -13.72
CA ILE A 80 -28.96 0.86 -12.44
C ILE A 80 -29.54 2.26 -12.13
N ALA A 81 -29.74 3.12 -13.13
CA ALA A 81 -30.37 4.43 -12.94
C ALA A 81 -31.84 4.30 -12.53
N ALA A 82 -32.64 3.51 -13.25
CA ALA A 82 -34.04 3.26 -12.92
C ALA A 82 -34.21 2.60 -11.54
N MET A 83 -33.38 1.61 -11.20
CA MET A 83 -33.34 0.99 -9.88
C MET A 83 -33.09 2.00 -8.75
N LYS A 84 -32.14 2.93 -8.93
CA LYS A 84 -31.83 4.00 -7.96
C LYS A 84 -32.97 5.01 -7.84
N LEU A 85 -33.59 5.40 -8.96
CA LEU A 85 -34.74 6.31 -8.99
C LEU A 85 -35.92 5.73 -8.20
N LEU A 86 -36.34 4.51 -8.56
CA LEU A 86 -37.53 3.85 -8.00
C LEU A 86 -37.40 3.56 -6.51
N ALA A 87 -36.24 3.05 -6.06
CA ALA A 87 -35.96 2.87 -4.63
C ALA A 87 -35.86 4.21 -3.88
N GLY A 88 -35.33 5.25 -4.53
CA GLY A 88 -35.15 6.57 -3.96
C GLY A 88 -36.45 7.28 -3.57
N LEU A 89 -37.57 6.93 -4.22
CA LEU A 89 -38.92 7.42 -3.90
C LEU A 89 -39.27 7.28 -2.41
N THR A 90 -38.87 6.17 -1.79
CA THR A 90 -39.04 5.94 -0.36
C THR A 90 -37.76 6.16 0.43
N ALA A 91 -36.59 5.83 -0.13
CA ALA A 91 -35.36 5.76 0.63
C ALA A 91 -34.87 7.14 1.14
N VAL A 92 -34.98 8.22 0.37
CA VAL A 92 -34.38 9.52 0.75
C VAL A 92 -34.96 10.06 2.06
N THR A 93 -36.28 10.05 2.20
CA THR A 93 -37.00 10.65 3.33
C THR A 93 -37.11 9.70 4.53
N LEU A 94 -37.27 8.39 4.26
CA LEU A 94 -37.26 7.37 5.31
C LEU A 94 -35.88 7.20 5.95
N THR A 95 -34.77 7.40 5.22
CA THR A 95 -33.41 7.32 5.80
C THR A 95 -33.20 8.40 6.86
N GLY A 96 -33.61 9.64 6.59
CA GLY A 96 -33.59 10.74 7.57
C GLY A 96 -34.51 10.48 8.77
N ALA A 97 -35.73 9.98 8.51
CA ALA A 97 -36.67 9.62 9.56
C ALA A 97 -36.17 8.48 10.46
N LEU A 98 -35.58 7.42 9.90
CA LEU A 98 -34.99 6.31 10.65
C LEU A 98 -33.83 6.80 11.53
N ALA A 99 -32.91 7.60 10.99
CA ALA A 99 -31.81 8.18 11.75
C ALA A 99 -32.29 9.07 12.92
N ARG A 100 -33.40 9.80 12.73
CA ARG A 100 -34.03 10.65 13.76
C ARG A 100 -34.79 9.87 14.83
N PHE A 101 -35.62 8.90 14.43
CA PHE A 101 -36.61 8.29 15.32
C PHE A 101 -36.16 6.97 15.97
N ILE A 102 -35.20 6.24 15.39
CA ILE A 102 -34.63 5.05 16.04
C ILE A 102 -34.02 5.34 17.42
N PRO A 103 -33.22 6.41 17.63
CA PRO A 103 -32.65 6.74 18.94
C PRO A 103 -33.66 6.84 20.10
N VAL A 104 -34.92 7.19 19.82
CA VAL A 104 -36.00 7.38 20.80
C VAL A 104 -37.06 6.27 20.77
N SER A 105 -36.97 5.30 19.85
CA SER A 105 -38.05 4.31 19.66
C SER A 105 -38.08 3.19 20.71
N GLY A 106 -37.08 3.08 21.57
CA GLY A 106 -37.07 2.20 22.74
C GLY A 106 -37.43 0.74 22.41
N GLN A 107 -38.35 0.17 23.18
CA GLN A 107 -38.92 -1.17 22.96
C GLN A 107 -39.54 -1.37 21.56
N ARG A 108 -40.00 -0.30 20.89
CA ARG A 108 -40.65 -0.39 19.56
C ARG A 108 -39.65 -0.38 18.40
N THR A 109 -38.36 -0.14 18.62
CA THR A 109 -37.32 0.00 17.58
C THR A 109 -37.31 -1.14 16.56
N GLY A 110 -37.38 -2.41 17.00
CA GLY A 110 -37.42 -3.55 16.07
C GLY A 110 -38.67 -3.59 15.19
N ARG A 111 -39.84 -3.25 15.75
CA ARG A 111 -41.12 -3.19 15.03
C ARG A 111 -41.19 -2.00 14.08
N LEU A 112 -40.54 -0.88 14.41
CA LEU A 112 -40.38 0.27 13.51
C LEU A 112 -39.55 -0.11 12.29
N ILE A 113 -38.33 -0.62 12.49
CA ILE A 113 -37.41 -1.00 11.40
C ILE A 113 -38.08 -2.01 10.45
N PHE A 114 -38.69 -3.07 11.00
CA PHE A 114 -39.39 -4.08 10.19
C PHE A 114 -40.55 -3.46 9.38
N ARG A 115 -41.41 -2.64 10.00
CA ARG A 115 -42.52 -1.98 9.30
C ARG A 115 -42.04 -1.04 8.20
N THR A 116 -40.97 -0.29 8.43
CA THR A 116 -40.39 0.62 7.42
C THR A 116 -39.78 -0.18 6.26
N TYR A 117 -39.09 -1.28 6.53
CA TYR A 117 -38.54 -2.17 5.49
C TYR A 117 -39.66 -2.80 4.63
N THR A 118 -40.68 -3.41 5.25
CA THR A 118 -41.78 -4.02 4.50
C THR A 118 -42.61 -2.97 3.74
N GLY A 119 -42.98 -1.87 4.38
CA GLY A 119 -43.81 -0.83 3.77
C GLY A 119 -43.14 -0.13 2.58
N SER A 120 -41.85 0.23 2.72
CA SER A 120 -41.08 0.79 1.60
C SER A 120 -40.90 -0.21 0.46
N SER A 121 -40.57 -1.47 0.77
CA SER A 121 -40.37 -2.50 -0.25
C SER A 121 -41.63 -2.78 -1.05
N LEU A 122 -42.82 -2.72 -0.43
CA LEU A 122 -44.11 -2.82 -1.14
C LEU A 122 -44.34 -1.62 -2.08
N VAL A 123 -44.14 -0.39 -1.61
CA VAL A 123 -44.29 0.82 -2.44
C VAL A 123 -43.31 0.81 -3.62
N VAL A 124 -42.05 0.45 -3.37
CA VAL A 124 -40.99 0.37 -4.40
C VAL A 124 -41.24 -0.78 -5.39
N ALA A 125 -41.74 -1.92 -4.94
CA ALA A 125 -42.12 -3.03 -5.83
C ALA A 125 -43.32 -2.66 -6.72
N LEU A 126 -44.32 -1.94 -6.19
CA LEU A 126 -45.44 -1.42 -6.98
C LEU A 126 -44.97 -0.38 -8.00
N ALA A 127 -44.05 0.53 -7.63
CA ALA A 127 -43.47 1.50 -8.55
C ALA A 127 -42.63 0.82 -9.66
N ALA A 128 -41.86 -0.22 -9.32
CA ALA A 128 -41.12 -1.03 -10.29
C ALA A 128 -42.07 -1.82 -11.22
N GLY A 129 -43.19 -2.35 -10.69
CA GLY A 129 -44.25 -2.96 -11.49
C GLY A 129 -44.88 -1.97 -12.49
N ALA A 130 -45.15 -0.73 -12.07
CA ALA A 130 -45.66 0.32 -12.96
C ALA A 130 -44.64 0.77 -14.02
N PHE A 131 -43.34 0.79 -13.67
CA PHE A 131 -42.26 1.03 -14.63
C PHE A 131 -42.19 -0.09 -15.70
N LEU A 132 -42.22 -1.35 -15.28
CA LEU A 132 -42.24 -2.51 -16.20
C LEU A 132 -43.53 -2.57 -17.04
N ALA A 133 -44.68 -2.20 -16.47
CA ALA A 133 -45.94 -2.07 -17.22
C ALA A 133 -45.97 -0.88 -18.21
N THR A 134 -44.92 -0.05 -18.24
CA THR A 134 -44.75 1.04 -19.20
C THR A 134 -43.46 0.92 -20.02
N LEU A 135 -42.76 -0.21 -19.95
CA LEU A 135 -41.40 -0.43 -20.46
C LEU A 135 -41.19 0.01 -21.92
N ASP A 136 -42.16 -0.26 -22.80
CA ASP A 136 -42.09 0.08 -24.23
C ASP A 136 -42.06 1.60 -24.51
N ARG A 137 -42.46 2.43 -23.53
CA ARG A 137 -42.35 3.90 -23.61
C ARG A 137 -40.97 4.43 -23.17
N TRP A 138 -40.11 3.60 -22.59
CA TRP A 138 -38.80 4.00 -22.05
C TRP A 138 -37.62 3.72 -23.01
N GLY A 139 -37.87 3.36 -24.27
CA GLY A 139 -36.84 3.29 -25.31
C GLY A 139 -35.95 2.02 -25.27
N PRO A 140 -34.96 1.92 -26.19
CA PRO A 140 -34.24 0.66 -26.45
C PRO A 140 -33.45 0.12 -25.25
N SER A 141 -32.85 1.01 -24.45
CA SER A 141 -31.90 0.66 -23.38
C SER A 141 -32.51 -0.15 -22.23
N TYR A 142 -33.84 -0.26 -22.14
CA TYR A 142 -34.54 -1.07 -21.14
C TYR A 142 -35.17 -2.35 -21.70
N ARG A 143 -35.09 -2.61 -23.02
CA ARG A 143 -35.73 -3.76 -23.67
C ARG A 143 -35.28 -5.11 -23.10
N PHE A 144 -34.05 -5.21 -22.58
CA PHE A 144 -33.56 -6.45 -21.94
C PHE A 144 -34.29 -6.81 -20.63
N LEU A 145 -35.09 -5.91 -20.06
CA LEU A 145 -35.94 -6.17 -18.90
C LEU A 145 -37.28 -6.84 -19.27
N HIS A 146 -37.58 -7.04 -20.56
CA HIS A 146 -38.76 -7.77 -21.01
C HIS A 146 -38.74 -9.25 -20.57
N GLY A 147 -39.93 -9.82 -20.42
CA GLY A 147 -40.15 -11.19 -19.98
C GLY A 147 -40.25 -11.33 -18.45
N PRO A 148 -40.99 -12.33 -17.94
CA PRO A 148 -41.36 -12.42 -16.52
C PRO A 148 -40.15 -12.63 -15.60
N VAL A 149 -39.13 -13.38 -16.04
CA VAL A 149 -37.91 -13.64 -15.25
C VAL A 149 -37.11 -12.35 -15.04
N ASN A 150 -36.90 -11.57 -16.11
CA ASN A 150 -36.14 -10.33 -16.05
C ASN A 150 -36.90 -9.24 -15.27
N GLY A 151 -38.22 -9.14 -15.46
CA GLY A 151 -39.08 -8.23 -14.69
C GLY A 151 -39.09 -8.54 -13.19
N LEU A 152 -39.25 -9.81 -12.80
CA LEU A 152 -39.17 -10.23 -11.38
C LEU A 152 -37.77 -10.00 -10.80
N GLY A 153 -36.71 -10.30 -11.56
CA GLY A 153 -35.33 -10.00 -11.19
C GLY A 153 -35.08 -8.50 -10.98
N PHE A 154 -35.65 -7.65 -11.83
CA PHE A 154 -35.59 -6.20 -11.67
C PHE A 154 -36.33 -5.72 -10.42
N ILE A 155 -37.58 -6.18 -10.18
CA ILE A 155 -38.32 -5.86 -8.94
C ILE A 155 -37.53 -6.25 -7.69
N ALA A 156 -36.94 -7.46 -7.67
CA ALA A 156 -36.09 -7.93 -6.59
C ALA A 156 -34.85 -7.02 -6.40
N ALA A 157 -34.23 -6.57 -7.49
CA ALA A 157 -33.11 -5.63 -7.45
C ALA A 157 -33.50 -4.26 -6.86
N VAL A 158 -34.64 -3.69 -7.25
CA VAL A 158 -35.11 -2.40 -6.70
C VAL A 158 -35.42 -2.52 -5.21
N VAL A 159 -36.05 -3.62 -4.78
CA VAL A 159 -36.29 -3.92 -3.36
C VAL A 159 -34.97 -4.07 -2.60
N ALA A 160 -34.00 -4.82 -3.14
CA ALA A 160 -32.69 -5.01 -2.51
C ALA A 160 -31.92 -3.69 -2.35
N TRP A 161 -31.94 -2.82 -3.36
CA TRP A 161 -31.30 -1.49 -3.30
C TRP A 161 -32.01 -0.55 -2.31
N ASN A 162 -33.34 -0.58 -2.23
CA ASN A 162 -34.09 0.14 -1.19
C ASN A 162 -33.69 -0.32 0.21
N LEU A 163 -33.63 -1.64 0.45
CA LEU A 163 -33.21 -2.20 1.75
C LEU A 163 -31.78 -1.81 2.11
N LEU A 164 -30.83 -1.87 1.18
CA LEU A 164 -29.45 -1.40 1.39
C LEU A 164 -29.39 0.07 1.79
N THR A 165 -30.14 0.93 1.11
CA THR A 165 -30.14 2.39 1.38
C THR A 165 -30.75 2.70 2.75
N LEU A 166 -31.88 2.07 3.10
CA LEU A 166 -32.52 2.26 4.40
C LEU A 166 -31.67 1.72 5.56
N GLN A 167 -30.89 0.66 5.31
CA GLN A 167 -30.04 0.01 6.30
C GLN A 167 -28.91 0.92 6.81
N ASP A 168 -28.36 1.79 5.97
CA ASP A 168 -27.39 2.81 6.41
C ASP A 168 -28.05 3.84 7.35
N GLY A 169 -29.32 4.19 7.11
CA GLY A 169 -30.13 4.98 8.04
C GLY A 169 -30.37 4.26 9.38
N VAL A 170 -30.64 2.96 9.34
CA VAL A 170 -30.83 2.13 10.55
C VAL A 170 -29.52 2.01 11.36
N LEU A 171 -28.40 1.73 10.71
CA LEU A 171 -27.09 1.65 11.37
C LEU A 171 -26.68 3.00 11.97
N THR A 172 -27.00 4.10 11.31
CA THR A 172 -26.79 5.46 11.83
C THR A 172 -27.65 5.73 13.07
N GLY A 173 -28.97 5.46 13.00
CA GLY A 173 -29.89 5.61 14.13
C GLY A 173 -29.55 4.72 15.34
N LEU A 174 -29.05 3.51 15.11
CA LEU A 174 -28.53 2.59 16.14
C LEU A 174 -27.13 2.98 16.65
N ARG A 175 -26.63 4.20 16.37
CA ARG A 175 -25.28 4.71 16.72
C ARG A 175 -24.15 3.73 16.33
N SER A 176 -24.37 2.97 15.26
CA SER A 176 -23.54 1.88 14.77
C SER A 176 -22.92 2.21 13.40
N ALA A 177 -22.82 3.50 13.08
CA ALA A 177 -22.31 4.04 11.82
C ALA A 177 -20.99 3.45 11.28
N PRO A 178 -20.00 2.99 12.09
CA PRO A 178 -18.80 2.33 11.56
C PRO A 178 -19.05 1.06 10.72
N TRP A 179 -20.24 0.47 10.75
CA TRP A 179 -20.61 -0.65 9.86
C TRP A 179 -21.02 -0.21 8.43
N VAL A 180 -21.47 1.04 8.26
CA VAL A 180 -21.85 1.63 6.96
C VAL A 180 -20.69 1.62 5.95
N PRO A 181 -19.48 2.14 6.26
CA PRO A 181 -18.36 2.06 5.33
C PRO A 181 -17.87 0.63 5.11
N VAL A 182 -18.02 -0.27 6.09
CA VAL A 182 -17.66 -1.69 5.94
C VAL A 182 -18.59 -2.37 4.92
N GLY A 183 -19.90 -2.22 5.06
CA GLY A 183 -20.88 -2.76 4.10
C GLY A 183 -20.67 -2.23 2.69
N ASN A 184 -20.53 -0.91 2.55
CA ASN A 184 -20.31 -0.26 1.25
C ASN A 184 -18.95 -0.61 0.61
N THR A 185 -17.90 -0.89 1.41
CA THR A 185 -16.60 -1.39 0.89
C THR A 185 -16.72 -2.83 0.41
N VAL A 186 -17.35 -3.72 1.21
CA VAL A 186 -17.58 -5.13 0.83
C VAL A 186 -18.43 -5.21 -0.44
N PHE A 187 -19.54 -4.47 -0.50
CA PHE A 187 -20.37 -4.33 -1.69
C PHE A 187 -19.54 -3.93 -2.91
N SER A 188 -18.75 -2.84 -2.81
CA SER A 188 -17.97 -2.31 -3.93
C SER A 188 -16.89 -3.29 -4.43
N ALA A 189 -16.22 -3.99 -3.51
CA ALA A 189 -15.18 -4.97 -3.85
C ALA A 189 -15.76 -6.26 -4.46
N VAL A 190 -16.82 -6.82 -3.86
CA VAL A 190 -17.51 -8.01 -4.40
C VAL A 190 -18.07 -7.72 -5.79
N LYS A 191 -18.70 -6.56 -5.97
CA LYS A 191 -19.26 -6.11 -7.26
C LYS A 191 -18.21 -6.05 -8.37
N LEU A 192 -17.00 -5.58 -8.07
CA LEU A 192 -15.89 -5.53 -9.01
C LEU A 192 -15.42 -6.94 -9.40
N GLY A 193 -15.27 -7.85 -8.43
CA GLY A 193 -14.91 -9.24 -8.71
C GLY A 193 -15.98 -9.99 -9.52
N LEU A 194 -17.25 -9.80 -9.19
CA LEU A 194 -18.38 -10.40 -9.91
C LEU A 194 -18.52 -9.86 -11.34
N LEU A 195 -18.19 -8.58 -11.60
CA LEU A 195 -18.18 -8.03 -12.96
C LEU A 195 -17.18 -8.78 -13.86
N VAL A 196 -15.95 -8.98 -13.38
CA VAL A 196 -14.91 -9.69 -14.15
C VAL A 196 -15.29 -11.16 -14.34
N ALA A 197 -15.87 -11.82 -13.32
CA ALA A 197 -16.35 -13.19 -13.44
C ALA A 197 -17.54 -13.34 -14.41
N PHE A 198 -18.46 -12.37 -14.46
CA PHE A 198 -19.63 -12.40 -15.34
C PHE A 198 -19.36 -11.86 -16.76
N ALA A 199 -18.16 -11.34 -17.05
CA ALA A 199 -17.82 -10.88 -18.40
C ALA A 199 -17.90 -12.02 -19.43
N VAL A 200 -17.35 -13.19 -19.09
CA VAL A 200 -17.41 -14.39 -19.94
C VAL A 200 -18.77 -15.10 -19.83
N ALA A 201 -19.34 -15.16 -18.62
CA ALA A 201 -20.52 -15.99 -18.37
C ALA A 201 -21.86 -15.34 -18.78
N ILE A 202 -21.99 -14.01 -18.66
CA ILE A 202 -23.23 -13.27 -18.95
C ILE A 202 -22.89 -11.90 -19.59
N PRO A 203 -22.39 -11.88 -20.83
CA PRO A 203 -21.81 -10.68 -21.47
C PRO A 203 -22.82 -9.57 -21.80
N THR A 204 -24.14 -9.79 -21.68
CA THR A 204 -25.16 -8.76 -21.93
C THR A 204 -25.65 -8.08 -20.66
N THR A 205 -25.97 -8.85 -19.61
CA THR A 205 -26.58 -8.31 -18.38
C THR A 205 -25.64 -8.30 -17.17
N GLY A 206 -24.42 -8.86 -17.27
CA GLY A 206 -23.47 -8.98 -16.16
C GLY A 206 -23.09 -7.66 -15.48
N VAL A 207 -23.11 -6.52 -16.20
CA VAL A 207 -22.95 -5.17 -15.62
C VAL A 207 -24.03 -4.85 -14.58
N PHE A 208 -25.28 -5.27 -14.83
CA PHE A 208 -26.39 -5.13 -13.87
C PHE A 208 -26.38 -6.26 -12.83
N VAL A 209 -26.21 -7.51 -13.25
CA VAL A 209 -26.27 -8.69 -12.36
C VAL A 209 -25.16 -8.65 -11.30
N SER A 210 -23.96 -8.16 -11.63
CA SER A 210 -22.86 -7.95 -10.66
C SER A 210 -23.23 -6.92 -9.56
N TRP A 211 -23.97 -5.85 -9.88
CA TRP A 211 -24.55 -4.95 -8.88
C TRP A 211 -25.54 -5.70 -7.98
N VAL A 212 -26.54 -6.37 -8.57
CA VAL A 212 -27.62 -7.00 -7.81
C VAL A 212 -27.10 -8.11 -6.88
N ALA A 213 -26.24 -8.99 -7.38
CA ALA A 213 -25.63 -10.07 -6.59
C ALA A 213 -24.75 -9.53 -5.45
N ALA A 214 -24.01 -8.43 -5.67
CA ALA A 214 -23.20 -7.81 -4.63
C ALA A 214 -24.05 -7.18 -3.50
N ILE A 215 -25.25 -6.66 -3.77
CA ILE A 215 -26.15 -6.09 -2.74
C ILE A 215 -26.43 -7.12 -1.64
N ALA A 216 -26.67 -8.39 -2.02
CA ALA A 216 -26.97 -9.46 -1.06
C ALA A 216 -25.85 -9.68 -0.03
N THR A 217 -24.59 -9.53 -0.44
CA THR A 217 -23.42 -9.70 0.46
C THR A 217 -23.27 -8.59 1.51
N SER A 218 -23.91 -7.44 1.31
CA SER A 218 -24.02 -6.38 2.32
C SER A 218 -25.32 -6.52 3.13
N VAL A 219 -26.47 -6.63 2.44
CA VAL A 219 -27.80 -6.57 3.07
C VAL A 219 -28.05 -7.73 4.02
N VAL A 220 -27.70 -8.97 3.65
CA VAL A 220 -28.00 -10.16 4.47
C VAL A 220 -27.17 -10.18 5.77
N PRO A 221 -25.82 -10.04 5.76
CA PRO A 221 -25.04 -10.06 6.99
C PRO A 221 -25.33 -8.87 7.92
N LEU A 222 -25.49 -7.66 7.36
CA LEU A 222 -25.84 -6.47 8.15
C LEU A 222 -27.29 -6.54 8.66
N GLY A 223 -28.22 -7.14 7.91
CA GLY A 223 -29.62 -7.31 8.32
C GLY A 223 -29.73 -8.26 9.50
N TRP A 224 -29.02 -9.39 9.42
CA TRP A 224 -28.86 -10.32 10.53
C TRP A 224 -28.22 -9.65 11.75
N LEU A 225 -27.14 -8.87 11.57
CA LEU A 225 -26.48 -8.14 12.65
C LEU A 225 -27.42 -7.13 13.34
N VAL A 226 -28.21 -6.38 12.56
CA VAL A 226 -29.20 -5.43 13.05
C VAL A 226 -30.23 -6.13 13.93
N PHE A 227 -30.94 -7.14 13.40
CA PHE A 227 -32.04 -7.77 14.14
C PHE A 227 -31.57 -8.70 15.27
N ARG A 228 -30.48 -9.47 15.11
CA ARG A 228 -29.99 -10.38 16.17
C ARG A 228 -29.18 -9.70 17.28
N ARG A 229 -28.53 -8.56 17.02
CA ARG A 229 -27.53 -8.02 17.95
C ARG A 229 -27.66 -6.53 18.25
N LEU A 230 -27.89 -5.67 17.25
CA LEU A 230 -27.92 -4.23 17.48
C LEU A 230 -29.26 -3.77 18.06
N VAL A 231 -30.38 -4.24 17.53
CA VAL A 231 -31.73 -3.91 18.05
C VAL A 231 -31.92 -4.41 19.50
N PRO A 232 -31.65 -5.68 19.86
CA PRO A 232 -31.79 -6.13 21.25
C PRO A 232 -30.86 -5.39 22.23
N ARG A 233 -29.66 -4.98 21.77
CA ARG A 233 -28.73 -4.18 22.58
C ARG A 233 -29.22 -2.74 22.78
N HIS A 234 -29.76 -2.11 21.74
CA HIS A 234 -30.36 -0.78 21.84
C HIS A 234 -31.55 -0.81 22.80
N VAL A 235 -32.49 -1.75 22.61
CA VAL A 235 -33.68 -1.92 23.47
C VAL A 235 -33.31 -2.04 24.95
N LYS A 236 -32.29 -2.85 25.29
CA LYS A 236 -31.79 -2.98 26.67
C LYS A 236 -31.09 -1.71 27.22
N ALA A 237 -30.66 -0.80 26.37
CA ALA A 237 -29.96 0.43 26.76
C ALA A 237 -30.86 1.68 26.76
N THR A 238 -32.11 1.56 26.30
CA THR A 238 -33.09 2.65 26.24
C THR A 238 -34.41 2.34 26.97
N ALA A 239 -34.48 1.20 27.67
CA ALA A 239 -35.68 0.71 28.34
C ALA A 239 -36.29 1.73 29.33
N ASP A 240 -35.44 2.43 30.10
CA ASP A 240 -35.87 3.23 31.24
C ASP A 240 -36.09 4.73 30.92
N HIS A 241 -35.84 5.16 29.66
CA HIS A 241 -35.74 6.58 29.30
C HIS A 241 -36.31 6.95 27.90
N ALA A 242 -36.91 6.02 27.14
CA ALA A 242 -37.30 6.27 25.74
C ALA A 242 -38.81 6.19 25.49
N GLU A 243 -39.44 7.35 25.25
CA GLU A 243 -40.81 7.46 24.78
C GLU A 243 -40.90 7.24 23.26
N PRO A 244 -41.64 6.22 22.77
CA PRO A 244 -41.68 5.92 21.35
C PRO A 244 -42.57 6.92 20.58
N PRO A 245 -42.07 7.51 19.47
CA PRO A 245 -42.74 8.60 18.76
C PRO A 245 -44.09 8.18 18.16
N THR A 246 -45.02 9.13 18.06
CA THR A 246 -46.33 8.90 17.46
C THR A 246 -46.26 8.90 15.92
N LEU A 247 -47.20 8.20 15.28
CA LEU A 247 -47.33 8.21 13.82
C LEU A 247 -47.61 9.62 13.26
N ARG A 248 -48.25 10.49 14.06
CA ARG A 248 -48.54 11.89 13.67
C ARG A 248 -47.27 12.75 13.61
N GLU A 249 -46.32 12.52 14.51
CA GLU A 249 -45.02 13.21 14.50
C GLU A 249 -44.12 12.71 13.38
N ILE A 250 -44.08 11.39 13.15
CA ILE A 250 -43.35 10.79 12.02
C ILE A 250 -43.92 11.32 10.70
N GLY A 251 -45.25 11.34 10.54
CA GLY A 251 -45.93 11.89 9.36
C GLY A 251 -45.65 13.38 9.15
N ARG A 252 -45.73 14.20 10.21
CA ARG A 252 -45.43 15.65 10.12
C ARG A 252 -43.95 15.91 9.79
N PHE A 253 -43.03 15.10 10.29
CA PHE A 253 -41.61 15.19 9.94
C PHE A 253 -41.38 14.84 8.46
N LEU A 254 -41.92 13.70 8.00
CA LEU A 254 -41.79 13.27 6.60
C LEU A 254 -42.36 14.31 5.64
N ALA A 255 -43.56 14.85 5.90
CA ALA A 255 -44.21 15.83 5.04
C ALA A 255 -43.42 17.13 4.84
N GLY A 256 -42.60 17.55 5.83
CA GLY A 256 -41.76 18.74 5.72
C GLY A 256 -40.46 18.53 4.93
N ASP A 257 -39.92 17.31 4.92
CA ASP A 257 -38.67 16.95 4.24
C ASP A 257 -38.91 16.48 2.78
N TYR A 258 -40.10 15.93 2.51
CA TYR A 258 -40.47 15.26 1.26
C TYR A 258 -40.21 16.08 -0.01
N THR A 259 -40.65 17.34 -0.04
CA THR A 259 -40.70 18.14 -1.28
C THR A 259 -39.31 18.49 -1.81
N GLY A 260 -38.39 18.96 -0.95
CA GLY A 260 -37.01 19.26 -1.35
C GLY A 260 -36.24 17.99 -1.72
N SER A 261 -36.46 16.90 -0.97
CA SER A 261 -35.90 15.58 -1.27
C SER A 261 -36.33 15.05 -2.64
N LEU A 262 -37.61 15.19 -3.03
CA LEU A 262 -38.10 14.75 -4.33
C LEU A 262 -37.50 15.53 -5.49
N PHE A 263 -37.38 16.86 -5.39
CA PHE A 263 -36.71 17.65 -6.43
C PHE A 263 -35.23 17.25 -6.58
N SER A 264 -34.54 17.01 -5.46
CA SER A 264 -33.17 16.49 -5.49
C SER A 264 -33.08 15.07 -6.07
N LEU A 265 -34.05 14.20 -5.78
CA LEU A 265 -34.12 12.84 -6.32
C LEU A 265 -34.29 12.86 -7.85
N ALA A 266 -35.18 13.70 -8.36
CA ALA A 266 -35.44 13.84 -9.79
C ALA A 266 -34.21 14.34 -10.55
N VAL A 267 -33.55 15.41 -10.07
CA VAL A 267 -32.30 15.90 -10.70
C VAL A 267 -31.21 14.81 -10.74
N VAL A 268 -31.06 14.03 -9.67
CA VAL A 268 -29.95 13.06 -9.54
C VAL A 268 -30.21 11.73 -10.28
N TYR A 269 -31.45 11.23 -10.34
CA TYR A 269 -31.75 9.92 -10.92
C TYR A 269 -32.79 9.89 -12.04
N LEU A 270 -33.67 10.89 -12.18
CA LEU A 270 -34.59 10.94 -13.33
C LEU A 270 -33.88 11.43 -14.60
N VAL A 271 -32.90 12.34 -14.48
CA VAL A 271 -32.13 12.84 -15.64
C VAL A 271 -31.41 11.72 -16.40
N PRO A 272 -30.65 10.80 -15.76
CA PRO A 272 -30.07 9.65 -16.47
C PRO A 272 -31.12 8.69 -17.05
N VAL A 273 -32.28 8.54 -16.41
CA VAL A 273 -33.37 7.68 -16.92
C VAL A 273 -34.02 8.26 -18.18
N ILE A 274 -34.26 9.58 -18.20
CA ILE A 274 -34.74 10.32 -19.39
C ILE A 274 -33.74 10.21 -20.53
N ILE A 275 -32.45 10.37 -20.26
CA ILE A 275 -31.40 10.30 -21.30
C ILE A 275 -31.33 8.87 -21.86
N ALA A 276 -31.25 7.84 -21.01
CA ALA A 276 -31.27 6.44 -21.41
C ALA A 276 -32.49 6.03 -22.26
N SER A 277 -33.61 6.76 -22.18
CA SER A 277 -34.81 6.55 -23.00
C SER A 277 -34.84 7.29 -24.34
N GLN A 278 -33.98 8.29 -24.53
CA GLN A 278 -33.95 9.15 -25.74
C GLN A 278 -32.70 8.98 -26.61
N VAL A 279 -31.59 8.46 -26.06
CA VAL A 279 -30.36 8.19 -26.81
C VAL A 279 -30.13 6.68 -26.99
N SER A 280 -29.13 6.30 -27.81
CA SER A 280 -28.75 4.88 -27.95
C SER A 280 -28.20 4.31 -26.65
N SER A 281 -28.09 2.98 -26.54
CA SER A 281 -27.45 2.40 -25.36
C SER A 281 -25.96 2.76 -25.28
N GLU A 282 -25.26 2.84 -26.41
CA GLU A 282 -23.86 3.31 -26.48
C GLU A 282 -23.72 4.76 -25.99
N ASP A 283 -24.55 5.68 -26.50
CA ASP A 283 -24.63 7.07 -26.01
C ASP A 283 -24.90 7.15 -24.50
N ASN A 284 -25.77 6.27 -23.98
CA ASN A 284 -26.04 6.21 -22.55
C ASN A 284 -24.83 5.72 -21.75
N ALA A 285 -24.00 4.82 -22.30
CA ALA A 285 -22.74 4.42 -21.65
C ALA A 285 -21.75 5.58 -21.60
N TYR A 286 -21.57 6.29 -22.72
CA TYR A 286 -20.75 7.50 -22.82
C TYR A 286 -21.19 8.58 -21.81
N PHE A 287 -22.51 8.80 -21.70
CA PHE A 287 -23.12 9.69 -20.72
C PHE A 287 -22.89 9.22 -19.27
N TYR A 288 -23.11 7.94 -18.97
CA TYR A 288 -23.09 7.43 -17.59
C TYR A 288 -21.67 7.41 -16.99
N ILE A 289 -20.66 7.05 -17.77
CA ILE A 289 -19.26 7.11 -17.31
C ILE A 289 -18.86 8.58 -17.09
N THR A 290 -19.18 9.47 -18.04
CA THR A 290 -18.85 10.89 -17.94
C THR A 290 -19.53 11.58 -16.76
N THR A 291 -20.82 11.32 -16.52
CA THR A 291 -21.54 11.80 -15.33
C THR A 291 -21.03 11.17 -14.04
N THR A 292 -20.51 9.94 -14.07
CA THR A 292 -19.88 9.33 -12.88
C THR A 292 -18.57 10.05 -12.52
N ILE A 293 -17.77 10.46 -13.50
CA ILE A 293 -16.53 11.26 -13.29
C ILE A 293 -16.88 12.66 -12.75
N GLY A 294 -17.83 13.36 -13.39
CA GLY A 294 -18.30 14.67 -12.95
C GLY A 294 -18.98 14.63 -11.57
N GLY A 295 -19.84 13.64 -11.33
CA GLY A 295 -20.53 13.39 -10.06
C GLY A 295 -19.57 13.10 -8.92
N THR A 296 -18.53 12.29 -9.17
CA THR A 296 -17.44 12.03 -8.22
C THR A 296 -16.77 13.34 -7.77
N THR A 297 -16.54 14.26 -8.72
CA THR A 297 -15.95 15.58 -8.43
C THR A 297 -16.91 16.45 -7.62
N ASN A 298 -18.21 16.44 -7.95
CA ASN A 298 -19.25 17.18 -7.22
C ASN A 298 -19.41 16.74 -5.75
N LEU A 299 -19.11 15.48 -5.40
CA LEU A 299 -19.16 15.01 -4.00
C LEU A 299 -18.23 15.79 -3.06
N LEU A 300 -17.12 16.35 -3.56
CA LEU A 300 -16.22 17.19 -2.76
C LEU A 300 -16.89 18.51 -2.34
N ALA A 301 -17.71 19.11 -3.22
CA ALA A 301 -18.49 20.30 -2.89
C ALA A 301 -19.63 19.98 -1.91
N ILE A 302 -20.33 18.86 -2.10
CA ILE A 302 -21.41 18.40 -1.22
C ILE A 302 -20.88 18.09 0.19
N ASN A 303 -19.76 17.39 0.30
CA ASN A 303 -19.11 17.08 1.60
C ASN A 303 -18.65 18.34 2.34
N MET A 304 -18.10 19.34 1.63
CA MET A 304 -17.78 20.64 2.22
C MET A 304 -19.04 21.37 2.69
N GLY A 305 -20.10 21.35 1.89
CA GLY A 305 -21.39 21.93 2.26
C GLY A 305 -21.99 21.30 3.52
N ALA A 306 -21.96 19.97 3.65
CA ALA A 306 -22.40 19.28 4.86
C ALA A 306 -21.58 19.70 6.10
N SER A 307 -20.24 19.80 5.97
CA SER A 307 -19.38 20.26 7.07
C SER A 307 -19.65 21.72 7.47
N LEU A 308 -19.92 22.61 6.50
CA LEU A 308 -20.25 24.01 6.76
C LEU A 308 -21.64 24.17 7.41
N THR A 309 -22.61 23.33 7.04
CA THR A 309 -23.92 23.28 7.72
C THR A 309 -23.79 22.93 9.19
N VAL A 310 -23.00 21.90 9.53
CA VAL A 310 -22.82 21.47 10.93
C VAL A 310 -22.10 22.52 11.76
N GLU A 311 -20.99 23.09 11.28
CA GLU A 311 -20.27 24.12 12.04
C GLU A 311 -21.10 25.41 12.17
N GLY A 312 -21.76 25.81 11.08
CA GLY A 312 -22.59 27.02 11.02
C GLY A 312 -23.86 26.96 11.88
N SER A 313 -24.34 25.78 12.27
CA SER A 313 -25.45 25.63 13.21
C SER A 313 -25.01 25.58 14.68
N HIS A 314 -23.71 25.43 14.97
CA HIS A 314 -23.17 25.46 16.33
C HIS A 314 -22.58 26.84 16.69
N ASP A 315 -21.90 27.50 15.76
CA ASP A 315 -21.43 28.89 15.92
C ASP A 315 -21.94 29.79 14.75
N PRO A 316 -23.14 30.38 14.90
CA PRO A 316 -23.68 31.32 13.91
C PRO A 316 -22.84 32.60 13.76
N GLY A 317 -22.10 33.02 14.79
CA GLY A 317 -21.25 34.22 14.75
C GLY A 317 -20.05 34.03 13.81
N ARG A 318 -19.46 32.84 13.79
CA ARG A 318 -18.38 32.47 12.86
C ARG A 318 -18.84 32.07 11.47
N LEU A 319 -20.15 31.99 11.19
CA LEU A 319 -20.69 31.53 9.89
C LEU A 319 -20.08 32.28 8.69
N ALA A 320 -19.91 33.61 8.78
CA ALA A 320 -19.29 34.41 7.71
C ALA A 320 -17.81 34.04 7.46
N ALA A 321 -17.04 33.83 8.53
CA ALA A 321 -15.64 33.42 8.46
C ALA A 321 -15.49 31.97 7.94
N ASN A 322 -16.31 31.06 8.46
CA ASN A 322 -16.34 29.65 8.04
C ASN A 322 -16.75 29.51 6.56
N THR A 323 -17.73 30.28 6.10
CA THR A 323 -18.12 30.36 4.68
C THR A 323 -16.96 30.87 3.81
N ARG A 324 -16.27 31.94 4.24
CA ARG A 324 -15.10 32.49 3.53
C ARG A 324 -13.95 31.48 3.45
N ALA A 325 -13.71 30.74 4.53
CA ALA A 325 -12.70 29.68 4.59
C ALA A 325 -13.05 28.49 3.70
N ALA A 326 -14.32 28.05 3.68
CA ALA A 326 -14.81 26.98 2.82
C ALA A 326 -14.61 27.33 1.34
N LEU A 327 -15.05 28.53 0.90
CA LEU A 327 -14.85 29.00 -0.48
C LEU A 327 -13.37 29.05 -0.87
N LYS A 328 -12.50 29.64 -0.03
CA LYS A 328 -11.07 29.76 -0.31
C LYS A 328 -10.35 28.41 -0.35
N ARG A 329 -10.82 27.41 0.40
CA ARG A 329 -10.32 26.02 0.36
C ARG A 329 -10.83 25.27 -0.86
N MET A 330 -12.12 25.36 -1.17
CA MET A 330 -12.71 24.70 -2.34
C MET A 330 -12.18 25.25 -3.65
N ALA A 331 -11.99 26.57 -3.80
CA ALA A 331 -11.39 27.15 -4.99
C ALA A 331 -9.98 26.59 -5.27
N ARG A 332 -9.15 26.43 -4.23
CA ARG A 332 -7.80 25.85 -4.32
C ARG A 332 -7.78 24.36 -4.71
N ILE A 333 -8.87 23.64 -4.51
CA ILE A 333 -8.99 22.20 -4.83
C ILE A 333 -9.68 22.02 -6.19
N MET A 334 -10.78 22.75 -6.44
CA MET A 334 -11.61 22.60 -7.62
C MET A 334 -11.06 23.30 -8.86
N LEU A 335 -10.30 24.41 -8.74
CA LEU A 335 -9.69 25.02 -9.93
C LEU A 335 -8.64 24.10 -10.58
N PRO A 336 -7.71 23.46 -9.85
CA PRO A 336 -6.85 22.43 -10.42
C PRO A 336 -7.62 21.23 -10.98
N ILE A 337 -8.59 20.68 -10.25
CA ILE A 337 -9.35 19.50 -10.71
C ILE A 337 -10.19 19.82 -11.95
N ALA A 338 -10.87 20.96 -12.00
CA ALA A 338 -11.62 21.39 -13.18
C ALA A 338 -10.70 21.67 -14.37
N GLY A 339 -9.52 22.27 -14.15
CA GLY A 339 -8.51 22.45 -15.20
C GLY A 339 -8.03 21.12 -15.78
N VAL A 340 -7.70 20.16 -14.91
CA VAL A 340 -7.29 18.80 -15.30
C VAL A 340 -8.43 18.07 -16.02
N LEU A 341 -9.69 18.16 -15.57
CA LEU A 341 -10.83 17.54 -16.24
C LEU A 341 -11.15 18.20 -17.60
N PHE A 342 -11.02 19.52 -17.71
CA PHE A 342 -11.37 20.26 -18.94
C PHE A 342 -10.32 20.07 -20.05
N VAL A 343 -9.04 20.22 -19.70
CA VAL A 343 -7.92 19.99 -20.62
C VAL A 343 -7.76 18.49 -20.87
N GLY A 344 -7.74 17.69 -19.79
CA GLY A 344 -7.52 16.25 -19.80
C GLY A 344 -8.66 15.42 -20.42
N ALA A 345 -9.85 16.00 -20.65
CA ALA A 345 -11.05 15.30 -21.09
C ALA A 345 -10.86 14.16 -22.12
N PRO A 346 -10.22 14.38 -23.30
CA PRO A 346 -10.08 13.32 -24.30
C PRO A 346 -9.19 12.18 -23.80
N TRP A 347 -8.05 12.47 -23.17
CA TRP A 347 -7.17 11.46 -22.62
C TRP A 347 -7.80 10.68 -21.46
N ILE A 348 -8.55 11.36 -20.58
CA ILE A 348 -9.25 10.74 -19.44
C ILE A 348 -10.34 9.77 -19.92
N LEU A 349 -11.05 10.12 -21.00
CA LEU A 349 -12.09 9.27 -21.58
C LEU A 349 -11.53 8.14 -22.44
N GLY A 350 -10.42 8.37 -23.17
CA GLY A 350 -9.73 7.34 -23.96
C GLY A 350 -9.20 6.16 -23.14
N VAL A 351 -9.00 6.33 -21.82
CA VAL A 351 -8.71 5.19 -20.92
C VAL A 351 -9.87 4.17 -20.92
N PHE A 352 -11.12 4.61 -21.09
CA PHE A 352 -12.30 3.74 -21.20
C PHE A 352 -12.47 3.19 -22.63
N GLY A 353 -12.23 4.02 -23.64
CA GLY A 353 -12.21 3.63 -25.06
C GLY A 353 -12.32 4.86 -25.98
N ASP A 354 -11.99 4.71 -27.26
CA ASP A 354 -11.96 5.84 -28.20
C ASP A 354 -13.35 6.44 -28.45
N GLY A 355 -14.40 5.61 -28.53
CA GLY A 355 -15.80 6.05 -28.61
C GLY A 355 -16.22 6.95 -27.43
N TYR A 356 -15.73 6.65 -26.22
CA TYR A 356 -15.94 7.51 -25.05
C TYR A 356 -15.24 8.87 -25.21
N ALA A 357 -14.04 8.91 -25.78
CA ALA A 357 -13.29 10.14 -25.99
C ALA A 357 -13.97 11.05 -27.02
N ASP A 358 -14.35 10.50 -28.17
CA ASP A 358 -14.96 11.25 -29.26
C ASP A 358 -16.36 11.77 -28.89
N ALA A 359 -17.24 10.90 -28.37
CA ALA A 359 -18.62 11.26 -28.08
C ALA A 359 -18.78 12.17 -26.85
N ALA A 360 -17.97 12.00 -25.80
CA ALA A 360 -18.22 12.62 -24.50
C ALA A 360 -17.19 13.67 -24.04
N THR A 361 -16.12 13.94 -24.77
CA THR A 361 -15.17 15.03 -24.44
C THR A 361 -15.86 16.40 -24.24
N PRO A 362 -16.83 16.83 -25.08
CA PRO A 362 -17.55 18.09 -24.85
C PRO A 362 -18.38 18.07 -23.56
N LEU A 363 -19.01 16.93 -23.25
CA LEU A 363 -19.83 16.75 -22.05
C LEU A 363 -18.97 16.81 -20.77
N LEU A 364 -17.79 16.18 -20.75
CA LEU A 364 -16.88 16.23 -19.61
C LEU A 364 -16.35 17.64 -19.36
N ARG A 365 -16.08 18.41 -20.42
CA ARG A 365 -15.70 19.83 -20.34
C ARG A 365 -16.80 20.69 -19.73
N TRP A 366 -18.07 20.45 -20.07
CA TRP A 366 -19.20 21.09 -19.39
C TRP A 366 -19.24 20.70 -17.89
N PHE A 367 -19.11 19.42 -17.54
CA PHE A 367 -19.07 19.02 -16.12
C PHE A 367 -17.92 19.62 -15.32
N ALA A 368 -16.74 19.81 -15.93
CA ALA A 368 -15.61 20.49 -15.30
C ALA A 368 -15.93 21.95 -14.93
N LEU A 369 -16.57 22.70 -15.84
CA LEU A 369 -17.09 24.04 -15.55
C LEU A 369 -18.21 24.01 -14.50
N GLY A 370 -19.09 23.01 -14.58
CA GLY A 370 -20.18 22.76 -13.65
C GLY A 370 -19.73 22.56 -12.20
N ALA A 371 -18.62 21.86 -11.98
CA ALA A 371 -18.06 21.63 -10.64
C ALA A 371 -17.69 22.94 -9.94
N LEU A 372 -17.19 23.94 -10.67
CA LEU A 372 -16.88 25.28 -10.14
C LEU A 372 -18.15 26.02 -9.69
N LEU A 373 -19.23 25.95 -10.48
CA LEU A 373 -20.53 26.50 -10.11
C LEU A 373 -21.15 25.76 -8.92
N ARG A 374 -20.98 24.43 -8.86
CA ARG A 374 -21.49 23.56 -7.78
C ARG A 374 -20.93 23.96 -6.42
N VAL A 375 -19.66 24.37 -6.34
CA VAL A 375 -19.06 24.90 -5.09
C VAL A 375 -19.85 26.10 -4.55
N VAL A 376 -20.19 27.07 -5.41
CA VAL A 376 -20.92 28.28 -5.00
C VAL A 376 -22.34 27.94 -4.55
N MET A 377 -23.02 27.06 -5.31
CA MET A 377 -24.36 26.57 -4.98
C MET A 377 -24.39 25.82 -3.63
N GLU A 378 -23.56 24.78 -3.45
CA GLU A 378 -23.57 23.98 -2.22
C GLU A 378 -23.11 24.76 -0.99
N THR A 379 -22.21 25.74 -1.15
CA THR A 379 -21.84 26.64 -0.05
C THR A 379 -23.04 27.50 0.36
N TYR A 380 -23.80 28.05 -0.58
CA TYR A 380 -25.00 28.83 -0.25
C TYR A 380 -26.15 27.97 0.30
N PHE A 381 -26.35 26.77 -0.24
CA PHE A 381 -27.28 25.78 0.34
C PHE A 381 -26.87 25.40 1.76
N ALA A 382 -25.56 25.27 2.04
CA ALA A 382 -25.06 24.99 3.37
C ALA A 382 -25.32 26.13 4.37
N VAL A 383 -25.20 27.39 3.93
CA VAL A 383 -25.59 28.59 4.70
C VAL A 383 -27.09 28.60 4.98
N LEU A 384 -27.94 28.30 4.00
CA LEU A 384 -29.40 28.22 4.20
C LEU A 384 -29.78 27.11 5.19
N ARG A 385 -29.12 25.94 5.12
CA ARG A 385 -29.29 24.84 6.07
C ARG A 385 -28.86 25.25 7.49
N ALA A 386 -27.68 25.89 7.64
CA ALA A 386 -27.19 26.39 8.93
C ALA A 386 -28.14 27.44 9.57
N GLN A 387 -28.73 28.31 8.75
CA GLN A 387 -29.71 29.31 9.18
C GLN A 387 -31.15 28.77 9.33
N SER A 388 -31.36 27.45 9.20
CA SER A 388 -32.69 26.81 9.22
C SER A 388 -33.70 27.34 8.19
N ARG A 389 -33.24 27.98 7.11
CA ARG A 389 -34.08 28.62 6.06
C ARG A 389 -34.53 27.61 4.99
N THR A 390 -35.15 26.51 5.43
CA THR A 390 -35.52 25.35 4.60
C THR A 390 -36.39 25.70 3.38
N ALA A 391 -37.39 26.59 3.53
CA ALA A 391 -38.26 27.00 2.43
C ALA A 391 -37.49 27.67 1.26
N GLY A 392 -36.47 28.48 1.57
CA GLY A 392 -35.61 29.11 0.56
C GLY A 392 -34.68 28.14 -0.16
N LEU A 393 -34.29 27.05 0.52
CA LEU A 393 -33.55 25.94 -0.09
C LEU A 393 -34.46 25.13 -1.02
N ALA A 394 -35.65 24.75 -0.55
CA ALA A 394 -36.61 23.98 -1.33
C ALA A 394 -37.05 24.70 -2.61
N TRP A 395 -37.22 26.02 -2.58
CA TRP A 395 -37.50 26.83 -3.79
C TRP A 395 -36.36 26.78 -4.81
N LEU A 396 -35.09 26.90 -4.37
CA LEU A 396 -33.94 26.82 -5.26
C LEU A 396 -33.73 25.41 -5.84
N GLN A 397 -34.01 24.37 -5.05
CA GLN A 397 -33.98 22.98 -5.52
C GLN A 397 -35.12 22.69 -6.52
N GLY A 398 -36.32 23.22 -6.29
CA GLY A 398 -37.44 23.13 -7.23
C GLY A 398 -37.17 23.86 -8.54
N LEU A 399 -36.63 25.09 -8.48
CA LEU A 399 -36.21 25.84 -9.67
C LEU A 399 -35.11 25.11 -10.45
N LEU A 400 -34.09 24.58 -9.76
CA LEU A 400 -33.06 23.75 -10.39
C LEU A 400 -33.67 22.51 -11.07
N CYS A 401 -34.62 21.84 -10.42
CA CYS A 401 -35.29 20.67 -10.97
C CYS A 401 -36.09 20.98 -12.25
N VAL A 402 -36.86 22.07 -12.25
CA VAL A 402 -37.62 22.51 -13.43
C VAL A 402 -36.68 22.91 -14.57
N LEU A 403 -35.61 23.67 -14.29
CA LEU A 403 -34.65 24.09 -15.30
C LEU A 403 -33.87 22.89 -15.90
N VAL A 404 -33.32 22.00 -15.07
CA VAL A 404 -32.52 20.86 -15.54
C VAL A 404 -33.38 19.88 -16.35
N LEU A 405 -34.58 19.52 -15.88
CA LEU A 405 -35.46 18.60 -16.62
C LEU A 405 -35.97 19.26 -17.91
N GLY A 406 -36.46 20.51 -17.83
CA GLY A 406 -36.98 21.24 -18.99
C GLY A 406 -35.93 21.48 -20.08
N LEU A 407 -34.72 21.91 -19.71
CA LEU A 407 -33.63 22.10 -20.67
C LEU A 407 -33.06 20.78 -21.19
N THR A 408 -33.01 19.71 -20.39
CA THR A 408 -32.59 18.38 -20.89
C THR A 408 -33.55 17.91 -21.98
N LEU A 409 -34.86 17.95 -21.74
CA LEU A 409 -35.88 17.58 -22.73
C LEU A 409 -35.86 18.48 -23.98
N LEU A 410 -35.41 19.73 -23.86
CA LEU A 410 -35.36 20.70 -24.96
C LEU A 410 -34.06 20.60 -25.80
N LEU A 411 -32.92 20.29 -25.17
CA LEU A 411 -31.60 20.35 -25.79
C LEU A 411 -31.03 18.99 -26.17
N LEU A 412 -31.35 17.91 -25.45
CA LEU A 412 -30.88 16.56 -25.76
C LEU A 412 -31.24 16.13 -27.21
N PRO A 413 -32.47 16.37 -27.73
CA PRO A 413 -32.82 16.00 -29.11
C PRO A 413 -32.18 16.90 -30.19
N ARG A 414 -31.50 17.99 -29.81
CA ARG A 414 -30.91 18.99 -30.73
C ARG A 414 -29.38 19.03 -30.72
N MET A 415 -28.77 18.63 -29.60
CA MET A 415 -27.33 18.75 -29.36
C MET A 415 -26.70 17.44 -28.85
N GLY A 416 -27.45 16.34 -28.88
CA GLY A 416 -27.03 15.04 -28.35
C GLY A 416 -26.59 15.13 -26.88
N LEU A 417 -25.60 14.32 -26.50
CA LEU A 417 -25.04 14.29 -25.15
C LEU A 417 -24.56 15.65 -24.65
N THR A 418 -24.01 16.49 -25.52
CA THR A 418 -23.60 17.87 -25.18
C THR A 418 -24.79 18.71 -24.71
N GLY A 419 -26.00 18.46 -25.23
CA GLY A 419 -27.24 19.13 -24.82
C GLY A 419 -27.60 18.89 -23.36
N ALA A 420 -27.37 17.69 -22.82
CA ALA A 420 -27.55 17.39 -21.39
C ALA A 420 -26.55 18.16 -20.51
N GLY A 421 -25.29 18.25 -20.97
CA GLY A 421 -24.26 19.08 -20.31
C GLY A 421 -24.67 20.55 -20.26
N VAL A 422 -25.01 21.14 -21.40
CA VAL A 422 -25.48 22.53 -21.49
C VAL A 422 -26.72 22.76 -20.62
N ALA A 423 -27.67 21.82 -20.59
CA ALA A 423 -28.87 21.90 -19.76
C ALA A 423 -28.54 21.98 -18.26
N GLU A 424 -27.70 21.08 -17.73
CA GLU A 424 -27.34 21.12 -16.31
C GLU A 424 -26.50 22.36 -15.96
N ILE A 425 -25.50 22.71 -16.78
CA ILE A 425 -24.60 23.83 -16.45
C ILE A 425 -25.29 25.19 -16.59
N SER A 426 -26.17 25.37 -17.57
CA SER A 426 -26.97 26.60 -17.68
C SER A 426 -27.93 26.74 -16.50
N SER A 427 -28.54 25.64 -16.05
CA SER A 427 -29.39 25.62 -14.86
C SER A 427 -28.61 25.98 -13.59
N LEU A 428 -27.40 25.41 -13.42
CA LEU A 428 -26.50 25.76 -12.32
C LEU A 428 -26.07 27.22 -12.38
N ALA A 429 -25.80 27.78 -13.57
CA ALA A 429 -25.43 29.17 -13.74
C ALA A 429 -26.56 30.13 -13.30
N VAL A 430 -27.82 29.82 -13.62
CA VAL A 430 -28.99 30.59 -13.15
C VAL A 430 -29.11 30.53 -11.62
N ILE A 431 -29.00 29.35 -11.01
CA ILE A 431 -29.03 29.21 -9.55
C ILE A 431 -27.87 29.95 -8.89
N VAL A 432 -26.65 29.89 -9.47
CA VAL A 432 -25.48 30.62 -8.97
C VAL A 432 -25.64 32.13 -9.12
N ALA A 433 -26.24 32.63 -10.20
CA ALA A 433 -26.55 34.06 -10.35
C ALA A 433 -27.50 34.57 -9.26
N ILE A 434 -28.47 33.76 -8.82
CA ILE A 434 -29.39 34.07 -7.72
C ILE A 434 -28.71 33.92 -6.34
N ALA A 435 -27.81 32.94 -6.20
CA ALA A 435 -27.15 32.60 -4.93
C ALA A 435 -25.94 33.47 -4.60
N ALA A 436 -25.07 33.77 -5.58
CA ALA A 436 -23.79 34.44 -5.35
C ALA A 436 -23.92 35.83 -4.72
N PRO A 437 -24.86 36.72 -5.12
CA PRO A 437 -25.05 38.01 -4.45
C PRO A 437 -25.52 37.88 -3.00
N LYS A 438 -26.29 36.83 -2.68
CA LYS A 438 -26.79 36.54 -1.33
C LYS A 438 -25.68 35.95 -0.46
N LEU A 439 -24.91 34.99 -0.99
CA LEU A 439 -23.72 34.42 -0.38
C LEU A 439 -22.65 35.49 -0.10
N TRP A 440 -22.43 36.41 -1.04
CA TRP A 440 -21.50 37.53 -0.89
C TRP A 440 -21.90 38.49 0.23
N LYS A 441 -23.20 38.76 0.40
CA LYS A 441 -23.73 39.48 1.57
C LYS A 441 -23.45 38.72 2.88
N THR A 442 -23.62 37.39 2.92
CA THR A 442 -23.25 36.57 4.09
C THR A 442 -21.75 36.63 4.38
N VAL A 443 -20.89 36.55 3.35
CA VAL A 443 -19.43 36.61 3.49
C VAL A 443 -18.94 38.02 3.89
N ARG A 444 -19.70 39.08 3.57
CA ARG A 444 -19.44 40.48 3.96
C ARG A 444 -20.05 40.90 5.30
N ALA A 445 -20.88 40.07 5.94
CA ALA A 445 -21.35 40.36 7.30
C ALA A 445 -20.13 40.57 8.21
N ALA A 446 -20.11 41.69 8.95
CA ALA A 446 -19.03 41.99 9.87
C ALA A 446 -18.94 40.90 10.96
N PRO A 447 -17.73 40.55 11.45
CA PRO A 447 -17.64 39.73 12.64
C PRO A 447 -18.35 40.46 13.77
N SER A 448 -19.35 39.80 14.39
CA SER A 448 -19.86 40.23 15.68
C SER A 448 -18.67 40.38 16.63
N GLN A 449 -18.54 41.55 17.28
CA GLN A 449 -17.44 41.81 18.21
C GLN A 449 -17.30 40.64 19.17
N ALA A 450 -16.05 40.21 19.40
CA ALA A 450 -15.80 39.17 20.37
C ALA A 450 -16.34 39.63 21.72
N VAL A 451 -17.37 38.95 22.23
CA VAL A 451 -17.77 39.09 23.63
C VAL A 451 -16.55 38.68 24.44
N VAL A 452 -15.93 39.66 25.10
CA VAL A 452 -14.85 39.39 26.05
C VAL A 452 -15.50 38.62 27.19
N GLU A 453 -15.25 37.31 27.25
CA GLU A 453 -15.64 36.51 28.41
C GLU A 453 -14.89 37.07 29.62
N THR A 454 -15.60 37.84 30.43
CA THR A 454 -15.12 38.37 31.71
C THR A 454 -14.98 37.22 32.68
N VAL A 455 -13.84 36.53 32.60
CA VAL A 455 -13.39 35.61 33.64
C VAL A 455 -13.23 36.43 34.91
N ALA A 456 -14.00 36.11 35.94
CA ALA A 456 -13.91 36.78 37.23
C ALA A 456 -12.50 36.58 37.82
N SER A 457 -11.86 37.68 38.22
CA SER A 457 -10.64 37.66 39.01
C SER A 457 -11.01 37.55 40.48
N ASP A 458 -11.03 36.33 41.03
CA ASP A 458 -10.84 36.15 42.47
C ASP A 458 -9.46 36.73 42.81
N GLY A 459 -9.42 37.75 43.68
CA GLY A 459 -8.19 38.49 43.98
C GLY A 459 -7.45 37.96 45.20
N ASP A 460 -6.18 38.34 45.31
CA ASP A 460 -5.61 38.78 46.58
C ASP A 460 -4.53 39.85 46.34
N LEU A 461 -4.08 40.49 47.42
CA LEU A 461 -3.31 41.74 47.44
C LEU A 461 -1.79 41.51 47.32
N SER A 462 -1.14 42.24 46.42
CA SER A 462 0.25 42.71 46.59
C SER A 462 0.51 43.96 45.73
N ASP A 463 1.16 44.95 46.32
CA ASP A 463 1.94 46.07 45.74
C ASP A 463 1.39 46.78 44.48
N LEU A 464 0.75 47.96 44.57
CA LEU A 464 1.34 49.28 44.93
C LEU A 464 2.51 49.72 44.03
N GLY A 465 2.24 50.62 43.09
CA GLY A 465 3.26 51.21 42.20
C GLY A 465 2.67 52.22 41.21
N ALA A 466 2.34 53.43 41.69
CA ALA A 466 1.60 54.42 40.90
C ALA A 466 2.48 55.29 39.99
N ARG A 467 1.96 55.63 38.80
CA ARG A 467 1.80 57.04 38.35
C ARG A 467 0.97 57.20 37.08
N GLU A 468 0.28 58.33 37.00
CA GLU A 468 -0.49 58.81 35.84
C GLU A 468 0.38 59.69 34.93
N ILE A 469 -0.04 59.89 33.67
CA ILE A 469 -0.27 61.20 33.01
C ILE A 469 -0.73 60.96 31.54
N PRO A 470 -1.66 61.76 30.96
CA PRO A 470 -2.31 61.42 29.69
C PRO A 470 -1.94 62.28 28.47
N ALA A 471 -2.33 61.75 27.30
CA ALA A 471 -2.61 62.43 26.02
C ALA A 471 -1.45 63.05 25.20
N VAL A 472 -1.48 62.83 23.86
CA VAL A 472 -1.56 63.87 22.82
C VAL A 472 -1.63 63.23 21.41
N SER A 473 -2.31 63.91 20.49
CA SER A 473 -2.29 63.75 19.02
C SER A 473 -2.41 65.18 18.43
N PRO A 474 -2.10 65.49 17.15
CA PRO A 474 -2.02 64.59 15.99
C PRO A 474 -0.86 64.90 14.98
N ALA A 475 -0.82 64.20 13.83
CA ALA A 475 -0.62 64.83 12.50
C ALA A 475 -0.76 63.81 11.34
N ARG A 476 -1.22 64.26 10.16
CA ARG A 476 -1.17 63.51 8.89
C ARG A 476 -0.10 64.12 7.97
N ARG A 477 0.64 63.29 7.24
CA ARG A 477 1.19 63.62 5.89
C ARG A 477 1.12 62.39 4.98
N GLN A 478 1.08 62.63 3.67
CA GLN A 478 0.83 61.63 2.63
C GLN A 478 2.12 61.11 2.00
N GLY A 479 2.11 59.85 1.55
CA GLY A 479 3.13 59.19 0.74
C GLY A 479 2.47 58.16 -0.20
N PRO A 480 3.10 57.78 -1.33
CA PRO A 480 2.41 57.11 -2.43
C PRO A 480 2.10 55.62 -2.18
N ALA A 481 0.94 55.18 -2.65
CA ALA A 481 0.43 53.83 -2.44
C ALA A 481 0.93 52.81 -3.48
N TRP A 482 2.10 52.20 -3.24
CA TRP A 482 2.49 50.91 -3.86
C TRP A 482 3.59 50.13 -3.11
N ALA A 483 3.75 50.32 -1.79
CA ALA A 483 4.78 49.63 -1.01
C ALA A 483 4.26 49.02 0.32
N LEU A 484 4.59 47.74 0.53
CA LEU A 484 4.66 47.04 1.83
C LEU A 484 3.37 46.94 2.66
N ASP A 485 2.29 46.43 2.07
CA ASP A 485 1.15 45.87 2.83
C ASP A 485 1.54 44.49 3.41
N HIS A 486 2.36 44.51 4.46
CA HIS A 486 3.12 43.34 4.94
C HIS A 486 2.33 42.42 5.89
N ASP A 487 1.02 42.24 5.67
CA ASP A 487 0.15 41.49 6.58
C ASP A 487 -0.72 40.41 5.90
N THR A 488 -0.07 39.36 5.39
CA THR A 488 -0.74 38.05 5.23
C THR A 488 0.26 36.88 5.31
N VAL A 489 -0.24 35.70 5.69
CA VAL A 489 0.47 34.39 5.71
C VAL A 489 1.35 34.13 6.96
N ALA A 490 0.76 34.33 8.15
CA ALA A 490 1.10 33.54 9.33
C ALA A 490 0.14 32.33 9.48
N LEU A 491 0.16 31.40 8.51
CA LEU A 491 -0.55 30.10 8.61
C LEU A 491 0.42 28.93 8.77
N GLY A 492 1.48 29.17 9.55
CA GLY A 492 2.19 28.11 10.25
C GLY A 492 1.30 27.55 11.35
N ILE A 493 1.50 26.27 11.67
CA ILE A 493 0.87 25.63 12.84
C ILE A 493 1.29 26.42 14.09
N HIS A 494 0.33 26.87 14.90
CA HIS A 494 0.62 27.33 16.25
C HIS A 494 1.12 26.12 17.04
N VAL A 495 2.44 26.01 17.17
CA VAL A 495 3.09 25.18 18.17
C VAL A 495 3.13 26.03 19.42
N ASP A 496 2.49 25.56 20.48
CA ASP A 496 2.48 26.22 21.79
C ASP A 496 3.93 26.41 22.26
N PHE A 497 4.34 27.66 22.43
CA PHE A 497 5.73 28.04 22.72
C PHE A 497 5.86 29.05 23.87
N ASP A 498 4.97 28.96 24.86
CA ASP A 498 5.26 29.44 26.21
C ASP A 498 4.70 28.48 27.26
N HIS A 499 5.61 27.87 28.04
CA HIS A 499 5.47 27.27 29.38
C HIS A 499 6.60 26.27 29.63
N VAL A 500 7.81 26.81 29.81
CA VAL A 500 8.72 26.25 30.83
C VAL A 500 8.18 26.71 32.21
N GLU A 501 8.51 26.00 33.28
CA GLU A 501 8.15 26.34 34.67
C GLU A 501 6.68 26.17 35.09
N ARG A 502 6.19 24.92 35.07
CA ARG A 502 5.54 24.35 36.27
C ARG A 502 6.03 22.93 36.55
N ARG A 503 6.94 22.81 37.52
CA ARG A 503 7.02 21.61 38.37
C ARG A 503 5.77 21.58 39.26
N PRO A 504 5.32 20.40 39.70
CA PRO A 504 5.81 19.91 40.98
C PRO A 504 6.81 18.77 40.81
N ASP A 505 7.69 18.76 41.80
CA ASP A 505 8.77 17.84 42.21
C ASP A 505 8.64 16.39 41.69
N VAL A 506 9.74 15.74 41.29
CA VAL A 506 10.98 15.57 42.07
C VAL A 506 12.25 15.96 41.29
N ARG A 507 13.27 16.49 41.99
CA ARG A 507 14.67 16.48 41.52
C ARG A 507 15.29 15.13 41.93
N PRO A 508 15.95 14.37 41.05
CA PRO A 508 16.98 13.44 41.51
C PRO A 508 18.07 14.28 42.19
N GLY A 509 18.32 14.04 43.48
CA GLY A 509 19.54 14.54 44.13
C GLY A 509 20.78 13.81 43.57
N PRO A 510 21.99 14.34 43.80
CA PRO A 510 23.20 13.56 43.58
C PRO A 510 23.11 12.25 44.39
N GLY A 511 23.38 11.10 43.76
CA GLY A 511 23.35 9.79 44.44
C GLY A 511 22.35 8.74 43.93
N THR A 512 21.69 8.93 42.78
CA THR A 512 20.85 7.85 42.17
C THR A 512 21.44 7.31 40.85
N PRO A 513 22.09 6.12 40.86
CA PRO A 513 22.66 5.50 39.66
C PRO A 513 21.61 4.76 38.81
N PRO A 514 21.91 4.45 37.53
CA PRO A 514 20.99 3.74 36.64
C PRO A 514 20.84 2.25 37.00
N THR A 515 19.76 1.93 37.73
CA THR A 515 19.17 0.58 37.88
C THR A 515 20.15 -0.57 38.21
N GLY A 516 20.43 -0.85 39.50
CA GLY A 516 21.20 -2.07 39.80
C GLY A 516 21.48 -2.51 41.25
N THR A 517 21.33 -1.68 42.28
CA THR A 517 21.70 -2.07 43.68
C THR A 517 20.86 -1.35 44.74
N PRO A 518 20.53 -2.01 45.88
CA PRO A 518 20.01 -1.36 47.09
C PRO A 518 21.14 -1.05 48.08
N LEU A 519 21.11 0.12 48.72
CA LEU A 519 22.03 0.52 49.81
C LEU A 519 21.29 1.38 50.87
N PRO A 520 21.85 1.56 52.09
CA PRO A 520 21.10 1.98 53.28
C PRO A 520 20.75 3.47 53.41
N LEU A 521 20.02 3.80 54.47
CA LEU A 521 19.69 5.17 54.89
C LEU A 521 20.94 5.91 55.42
N PRO A 522 21.19 7.16 55.01
CA PRO A 522 22.26 8.00 55.57
C PRO A 522 21.77 8.87 56.76
N VAL A 523 22.74 9.31 57.57
CA VAL A 523 22.61 10.36 58.59
C VAL A 523 23.18 11.69 58.02
N GLU A 524 22.94 12.81 58.68
CA GLU A 524 23.26 14.17 58.22
C GLU A 524 24.77 14.50 58.13
N GLU A 525 25.12 15.36 57.16
CA GLU A 525 26.36 16.16 57.13
C GLU A 525 26.06 17.59 56.63
N PRO A 526 26.76 18.62 57.13
CA PRO A 526 26.73 19.98 56.58
C PRO A 526 27.88 20.28 55.58
N GLU A 527 27.61 21.14 54.60
CA GLU A 527 28.49 21.59 53.50
C GLU A 527 29.49 22.72 53.90
N PRO A 528 30.31 23.30 52.97
CA PRO A 528 31.25 22.69 51.99
C PRO A 528 32.64 23.40 51.94
N GLY A 529 33.61 22.88 51.16
CA GLY A 529 34.92 23.53 50.94
C GLY A 529 35.63 23.18 49.62
N ALA A 530 35.70 24.18 48.73
CA ALA A 530 36.36 24.30 47.41
C ALA A 530 37.61 23.46 46.99
N GLU A 531 37.73 23.35 45.65
CA GLU A 531 38.96 23.35 44.83
C GLU A 531 39.87 22.10 44.62
N ALA A 532 39.80 21.61 43.37
CA ALA A 532 40.90 21.41 42.41
C ALA A 532 42.12 20.50 42.72
N SER A 533 42.23 19.46 41.88
CA SER A 533 43.46 18.81 41.35
C SER A 533 44.42 18.07 42.28
N LEU A 534 44.70 16.80 41.94
CA LEU A 534 46.04 16.34 41.54
C LEU A 534 45.98 14.94 40.88
N GLY A 535 47.14 14.40 40.47
CA GLY A 535 47.28 13.21 39.61
C GLY A 535 47.48 11.85 40.33
N PRO A 536 47.73 10.76 39.58
CA PRO A 536 47.64 9.39 40.11
C PRO A 536 49.00 8.71 40.41
N ALA A 537 49.21 8.33 41.67
CA ALA A 537 50.10 7.23 42.14
C ALA A 537 49.69 6.83 43.57
N GLU A 538 50.05 5.62 44.03
CA GLU A 538 49.57 4.89 45.26
C GLU A 538 48.32 4.02 45.01
N ALA A 539 48.41 2.79 44.51
CA ALA A 539 49.55 1.87 44.32
C ALA A 539 50.08 1.16 45.58
N ALA A 540 49.31 0.16 46.03
CA ALA A 540 49.68 -0.95 46.92
C ALA A 540 49.82 -0.66 48.43
N LEU A 541 49.93 -1.76 49.20
CA LEU A 541 49.89 -1.88 50.67
C LEU A 541 48.48 -1.65 51.27
N LEU A 542 47.90 -2.52 52.12
CA LEU A 542 48.37 -3.78 52.75
C LEU A 542 47.24 -4.85 52.81
N ARG A 543 47.60 -6.06 53.24
CA ARG A 543 46.69 -7.19 53.55
C ARG A 543 46.53 -7.35 55.08
N GLU A 544 45.78 -8.38 55.48
CA GLU A 544 45.69 -8.98 56.84
C GLU A 544 44.70 -8.28 57.81
N ALA A 545 44.00 -8.97 58.73
CA ALA A 545 43.65 -10.41 58.90
C ALA A 545 42.56 -10.55 60.03
N VAL A 546 42.31 -11.78 60.52
CA VAL A 546 41.65 -12.14 61.82
C VAL A 546 40.10 -12.00 61.90
N VAL A 547 39.32 -12.79 62.68
CA VAL A 547 39.18 -14.27 62.87
C VAL A 547 37.90 -14.61 63.70
N ASP A 548 37.35 -15.83 63.52
CA ASP A 548 36.37 -16.65 64.30
C ASP A 548 35.36 -16.08 65.36
N ALA A 549 34.05 -16.29 65.11
CA ALA A 549 33.03 -17.14 65.82
C ALA A 549 32.88 -17.12 67.39
N PRO A 550 32.00 -17.93 68.07
CA PRO A 550 30.86 -18.82 67.67
C PRO A 550 29.58 -18.75 68.59
N PHE A 551 28.64 -19.73 68.52
CA PHE A 551 27.46 -20.05 69.41
C PHE A 551 26.26 -19.07 69.41
N GLU A 552 24.95 -19.41 69.59
CA GLU A 552 24.08 -20.63 69.54
C GLU A 552 22.58 -20.14 69.62
N GLU A 553 21.42 -20.86 69.60
CA GLU A 553 21.00 -22.28 69.52
C GLU A 553 19.60 -22.45 68.80
N ALA A 554 18.48 -22.76 69.49
CA ALA A 554 17.15 -23.16 68.94
C ALA A 554 15.96 -22.41 69.63
N ALA A 555 14.65 -22.52 69.31
CA ALA A 555 13.83 -22.80 68.10
C ALA A 555 12.35 -22.39 68.41
N PRO A 556 11.28 -22.92 67.76
CA PRO A 556 10.67 -22.41 66.52
C PRO A 556 9.20 -21.89 66.69
N GLU A 557 8.66 -21.16 65.70
CA GLU A 557 7.29 -21.36 65.15
C GLU A 557 6.99 -20.50 63.89
N ASP A 558 5.90 -20.83 63.20
CA ASP A 558 5.48 -20.45 61.83
C ASP A 558 5.79 -19.02 61.31
N ALA A 559 6.59 -18.96 60.22
CA ALA A 559 6.58 -17.86 59.26
C ALA A 559 6.77 -18.37 57.81
N VAL A 560 5.97 -17.85 56.87
CA VAL A 560 5.97 -18.31 55.46
C VAL A 560 7.25 -17.90 54.74
N ALA A 561 8.04 -18.88 54.30
CA ALA A 561 9.34 -18.67 53.67
C ALA A 561 9.27 -17.84 52.37
N TYR A 562 9.82 -16.63 52.44
CA TYR A 562 10.14 -15.79 51.29
C TYR A 562 11.63 -15.92 50.97
N ASP A 563 12.04 -17.07 50.43
CA ASP A 563 13.46 -17.33 50.17
C ASP A 563 13.76 -17.81 48.74
N ALA A 564 14.53 -16.98 48.02
CA ALA A 564 15.22 -17.23 46.75
C ALA A 564 15.74 -15.89 46.16
N VAL A 565 16.41 -15.05 46.97
CA VAL A 565 17.23 -13.97 46.42
C VAL A 565 18.42 -14.63 45.73
N GLY A 566 18.42 -14.62 44.40
CA GLY A 566 19.39 -15.39 43.63
C GLY A 566 20.79 -14.79 43.70
N GLU A 567 21.74 -15.52 44.26
CA GLU A 567 23.18 -15.29 44.08
C GLU A 567 23.51 -15.15 42.58
N GLU A 568 24.30 -14.13 42.20
CA GLU A 568 24.93 -14.13 40.90
C GLU A 568 26.17 -15.04 40.91
N PRO A 569 26.22 -16.14 40.13
CA PRO A 569 27.39 -16.99 40.08
C PRO A 569 28.56 -16.27 39.38
N PRO A 570 29.80 -16.45 39.85
CA PRO A 570 30.95 -15.67 39.37
C PRO A 570 31.24 -15.85 37.87
N PRO A 571 31.90 -14.87 37.21
CA PRO A 571 31.90 -14.74 35.74
C PRO A 571 32.41 -15.97 34.98
N HIS A 572 33.30 -16.75 35.57
CA HIS A 572 34.12 -17.76 34.89
C HIS A 572 33.45 -19.12 34.69
N ARG A 573 32.22 -19.36 35.20
CA ARG A 573 31.51 -20.66 35.04
C ARG A 573 30.71 -20.82 33.73
N ARG A 574 30.84 -19.89 32.76
CA ARG A 574 29.94 -19.77 31.59
C ARG A 574 30.30 -20.61 30.34
N LEU A 575 31.19 -21.59 30.44
CA LEU A 575 31.61 -22.44 29.30
C LEU A 575 31.09 -23.89 29.33
N LEU A 576 30.49 -24.36 30.43
CA LEU A 576 29.91 -25.71 30.48
C LEU A 576 28.57 -25.75 29.72
N PRO A 577 28.41 -26.57 28.66
CA PRO A 577 27.21 -26.60 27.85
C PRO A 577 26.05 -27.26 28.61
N THR A 578 24.85 -26.68 28.53
CA THR A 578 23.66 -27.27 29.15
C THR A 578 23.31 -28.59 28.47
N ARG A 579 22.84 -29.62 29.22
CA ARG A 579 22.46 -30.93 28.64
C ARG A 579 21.50 -30.79 27.45
N SER A 580 20.53 -29.89 27.53
CA SER A 580 19.60 -29.54 26.44
C SER A 580 20.30 -28.89 25.24
N GLY A 581 21.31 -28.05 25.47
CA GLY A 581 22.11 -27.43 24.41
C GLY A 581 23.01 -28.44 23.69
N VAL A 582 23.58 -29.41 24.42
CA VAL A 582 24.35 -30.53 23.82
C VAL A 582 23.43 -31.37 22.93
N VAL A 583 22.28 -31.84 23.45
CA VAL A 583 21.33 -32.67 22.69
C VAL A 583 20.83 -31.95 21.43
N LEU A 584 20.47 -30.67 21.52
CA LEU A 584 20.04 -29.89 20.35
C LEU A 584 21.19 -29.58 19.38
N GLY A 585 22.43 -29.48 19.86
CA GLY A 585 23.63 -29.39 19.03
C GLY A 585 23.90 -30.69 18.25
N CYS A 586 23.82 -31.85 18.91
CA CYS A 586 23.94 -33.16 18.27
C CYS A 586 22.82 -33.39 17.24
N LEU A 587 21.58 -32.98 17.54
CA LEU A 587 20.47 -33.03 16.58
C LEU A 587 20.66 -32.08 15.39
N LEU A 588 21.28 -30.92 15.58
CA LEU A 588 21.65 -30.01 14.49
C LEU A 588 22.73 -30.61 13.59
N ILE A 589 23.75 -31.25 14.18
CA ILE A 589 24.78 -31.97 13.43
C ILE A 589 24.15 -33.14 12.66
N ALA A 590 23.26 -33.92 13.29
CA ALA A 590 22.52 -34.99 12.61
C ALA A 590 21.65 -34.47 11.46
N ALA A 591 20.95 -33.33 11.64
CA ALA A 591 20.17 -32.69 10.58
C ALA A 591 21.05 -32.29 9.40
N LEU A 592 22.21 -31.68 9.66
CA LEU A 592 23.17 -31.26 8.62
C LEU A 592 23.82 -32.45 7.90
N LEU A 593 24.17 -33.52 8.61
CA LEU A 593 24.70 -34.74 8.01
C LEU A 593 23.65 -35.44 7.14
N LEU A 594 22.41 -35.57 7.63
CA LEU A 594 21.28 -36.10 6.86
C LEU A 594 20.95 -35.22 5.65
N TYR A 595 21.11 -33.90 5.75
CA TYR A 595 20.90 -32.99 4.64
C TYR A 595 21.98 -33.13 3.56
N TRP A 596 23.24 -32.90 3.92
CA TRP A 596 24.33 -32.70 2.97
C TRP A 596 25.01 -33.97 2.49
N VAL A 597 25.22 -34.99 3.35
CA VAL A 597 25.98 -36.20 2.96
C VAL A 597 25.29 -37.02 1.85
N PRO A 598 23.95 -37.10 1.77
CA PRO A 598 23.27 -37.71 0.62
C PRO A 598 23.20 -36.78 -0.59
N ALA A 599 23.01 -35.47 -0.39
CA ALA A 599 22.93 -34.49 -1.48
C ALA A 599 24.26 -34.40 -2.25
N LEU A 600 25.40 -34.37 -1.54
CA LEU A 600 26.76 -34.38 -2.10
C LEU A 600 27.14 -35.69 -2.85
N ARG A 601 26.19 -36.62 -3.05
CA ARG A 601 26.37 -37.83 -3.85
C ARG A 601 25.56 -37.82 -5.16
N LEU A 602 24.74 -36.80 -5.38
CA LEU A 602 24.07 -36.59 -6.67
C LEU A 602 25.11 -36.08 -7.68
N GLY A 603 25.18 -36.70 -8.86
CA GLY A 603 25.90 -36.17 -10.01
C GLY A 603 24.99 -35.39 -10.96
N GLU A 604 25.57 -34.71 -11.95
CA GLU A 604 24.80 -34.01 -13.00
C GLU A 604 23.76 -34.95 -13.67
N GLY A 605 24.15 -36.20 -13.98
CA GLY A 605 23.25 -37.23 -14.53
C GLY A 605 22.13 -37.71 -13.60
N ASP A 606 22.16 -37.38 -12.30
CA ASP A 606 21.00 -37.55 -11.42
C ASP A 606 20.00 -36.40 -11.57
N LEU A 607 20.48 -35.18 -11.83
CA LEU A 607 19.67 -33.97 -12.01
C LEU A 607 18.89 -33.99 -13.33
N ASP A 608 19.38 -34.71 -14.35
CA ASP A 608 18.65 -34.93 -15.61
C ASP A 608 17.36 -35.77 -15.43
N ARG A 609 17.16 -36.37 -14.24
CA ARG A 609 15.94 -37.10 -13.87
C ARG A 609 14.91 -36.23 -13.13
N MET A 610 15.09 -34.91 -13.07
CA MET A 610 14.13 -34.00 -12.46
C MET A 610 12.80 -33.95 -13.23
N GLY A 611 11.70 -34.32 -12.57
CA GLY A 611 10.34 -34.14 -13.10
C GLY A 611 9.80 -32.72 -12.89
N GLY A 612 8.54 -32.48 -13.25
CA GLY A 612 7.87 -31.16 -13.16
C GLY A 612 7.68 -30.56 -11.75
N LEU A 613 8.16 -31.24 -10.68
CA LEU A 613 8.33 -30.66 -9.33
C LEU A 613 9.74 -30.07 -9.12
N GLY A 614 10.63 -30.20 -10.11
CA GLY A 614 12.02 -29.78 -10.07
C GLY A 614 12.86 -30.51 -9.04
N LEU A 615 13.85 -29.83 -8.45
CA LEU A 615 14.92 -30.43 -7.66
C LEU A 615 14.41 -31.37 -6.54
N VAL A 616 13.28 -31.04 -5.90
CA VAL A 616 12.71 -31.87 -4.83
C VAL A 616 12.29 -33.28 -5.28
N SER A 617 12.17 -33.53 -6.59
CA SER A 617 11.88 -34.87 -7.15
C SER A 617 13.08 -35.82 -7.16
N VAL A 618 14.31 -35.30 -7.15
CA VAL A 618 15.56 -36.11 -7.16
C VAL A 618 16.30 -36.10 -5.82
N LEU A 619 15.95 -35.21 -4.89
CA LEU A 619 16.59 -35.16 -3.57
C LEU A 619 16.33 -36.44 -2.75
N PRO A 620 17.38 -37.10 -2.21
CA PRO A 620 17.23 -38.28 -1.38
C PRO A 620 16.31 -38.04 -0.17
N LEU A 621 15.46 -39.02 0.16
CA LEU A 621 14.59 -38.95 1.33
C LEU A 621 15.31 -38.56 2.64
N PRO A 622 16.55 -39.04 2.93
CA PRO A 622 17.31 -38.56 4.10
C PRO A 622 17.59 -37.05 4.09
N THR A 623 17.80 -36.42 2.93
CA THR A 623 17.96 -34.96 2.80
C THR A 623 16.68 -34.22 3.17
N LEU A 624 15.52 -34.74 2.75
CA LEU A 624 14.21 -34.20 3.15
C LEU A 624 13.95 -34.38 4.66
N VAL A 625 14.38 -35.49 5.26
CA VAL A 625 14.36 -35.71 6.72
C VAL A 625 15.31 -34.74 7.44
N GLY A 626 16.49 -34.48 6.89
CA GLY A 626 17.42 -33.46 7.40
C GLY A 626 16.80 -32.06 7.42
N ALA A 627 16.07 -31.69 6.36
CA ALA A 627 15.33 -30.43 6.27
C ALA A 627 14.25 -30.32 7.37
N ALA A 628 13.43 -31.36 7.55
CA ALA A 628 12.41 -31.41 8.60
C ALA A 628 13.02 -31.40 10.02
N LEU A 629 14.17 -32.05 10.21
CA LEU A 629 14.88 -32.06 11.50
C LEU A 629 15.49 -30.69 11.82
N LEU A 630 16.02 -29.97 10.82
CA LEU A 630 16.54 -28.61 10.98
C LEU A 630 15.44 -27.63 11.48
N VAL A 631 14.25 -27.71 10.88
CA VAL A 631 13.05 -26.99 11.33
C VAL A 631 12.65 -27.40 12.76
N THR A 632 12.72 -28.70 13.07
CA THR A 632 12.40 -29.25 14.40
C THR A 632 13.39 -28.78 15.47
N VAL A 633 14.67 -28.67 15.16
CA VAL A 633 15.69 -28.10 16.06
C VAL A 633 15.39 -26.61 16.31
N PHE A 634 15.08 -25.82 15.28
CA PHE A 634 14.74 -24.40 15.46
C PHE A 634 13.52 -24.21 16.37
N ALA A 635 12.43 -24.95 16.13
CA ALA A 635 11.24 -24.89 16.98
C ALA A 635 11.53 -25.35 18.42
N SER A 636 12.35 -26.39 18.60
CA SER A 636 12.76 -26.90 19.91
C SER A 636 13.59 -25.89 20.71
N LEU A 637 14.44 -25.09 20.06
CA LEU A 637 15.16 -23.98 20.70
C LEU A 637 14.20 -22.89 21.23
N LEU A 638 13.04 -22.68 20.59
CA LEU A 638 12.00 -21.77 21.10
C LEU A 638 11.32 -22.29 22.38
N TRP A 639 11.32 -23.60 22.65
CA TRP A 639 10.77 -24.17 23.89
C TRP A 639 11.65 -23.93 25.13
N LEU A 640 12.95 -23.66 24.95
CA LEU A 640 13.90 -23.46 26.06
C LEU A 640 13.52 -22.27 26.96
N ARG A 641 13.83 -22.36 28.26
CA ARG A 641 13.52 -21.30 29.24
C ARG A 641 14.30 -20.00 28.97
N ARG A 642 15.54 -20.10 28.50
CA ARG A 642 16.47 -18.99 28.19
C ARG A 642 16.86 -19.02 26.70
N GLU A 643 17.23 -17.86 26.17
CA GLU A 643 17.65 -17.67 24.77
C GLU A 643 19.05 -18.30 24.53
N HIS A 644 19.16 -19.27 23.63
CA HIS A 644 20.44 -19.96 23.32
C HIS A 644 21.08 -19.39 22.05
N ARG A 645 21.46 -18.10 22.08
CA ARG A 645 21.80 -17.26 20.90
C ARG A 645 22.70 -17.93 19.87
N ALA A 646 23.82 -18.52 20.29
CA ALA A 646 24.76 -19.14 19.36
C ALA A 646 24.12 -20.29 18.57
N LEU A 647 23.34 -21.15 19.24
CA LEU A 647 22.71 -22.29 18.58
C LEU A 647 21.51 -21.87 17.71
N LEU A 648 20.75 -20.85 18.12
CA LEU A 648 19.74 -20.20 17.26
C LEU A 648 20.36 -19.57 16.01
N LEU A 649 21.52 -18.92 16.13
CA LEU A 649 22.24 -18.32 15.01
C LEU A 649 22.75 -19.39 14.04
N VAL A 650 23.41 -20.44 14.54
CA VAL A 650 23.93 -21.53 13.69
C VAL A 650 22.79 -22.28 13.00
N THR A 651 21.66 -22.56 13.67
CA THR A 651 20.48 -23.17 13.03
C THR A 651 19.86 -22.25 11.95
N LEU A 652 19.84 -20.93 12.17
CA LEU A 652 19.36 -19.97 11.16
C LEU A 652 20.29 -19.90 9.95
N LEU A 653 21.61 -19.80 10.17
CA LEU A 653 22.62 -19.80 9.11
C LEU A 653 22.59 -21.12 8.32
N ALA A 654 22.48 -22.25 9.01
CA ALA A 654 22.25 -23.57 8.40
C ALA A 654 20.97 -23.58 7.55
N THR A 655 19.88 -22.93 7.99
CA THR A 655 18.65 -22.83 7.18
C THR A 655 18.88 -22.05 5.88
N VAL A 656 19.59 -20.92 5.94
CA VAL A 656 19.94 -20.14 4.72
C VAL A 656 20.83 -20.95 3.78
N VAL A 657 21.91 -21.55 4.31
CA VAL A 657 22.88 -22.31 3.50
C VAL A 657 22.23 -23.55 2.88
N SER A 658 21.44 -24.33 3.63
CA SER A 658 20.67 -25.44 3.04
C SER A 658 19.72 -24.98 1.93
N LEU A 659 18.97 -23.90 2.12
CA LEU A 659 17.96 -23.49 1.14
C LEU A 659 18.52 -22.78 -0.11
N HIS A 660 19.62 -22.03 0.01
CA HIS A 660 20.14 -21.17 -1.07
C HIS A 660 21.49 -21.60 -1.64
N ALA A 661 22.25 -22.48 -0.94
CA ALA A 661 23.53 -23.00 -1.46
C ALA A 661 23.39 -24.36 -2.13
N LEU A 662 22.28 -25.09 -1.93
CA LEU A 662 22.10 -26.42 -2.51
C LEU A 662 22.25 -26.43 -4.06
N PRO A 663 21.61 -25.53 -4.83
CA PRO A 663 21.85 -25.42 -6.28
C PRO A 663 23.34 -25.17 -6.61
N ALA A 664 23.98 -24.23 -5.91
CA ALA A 664 25.39 -23.90 -6.11
C ALA A 664 26.37 -25.06 -5.82
N VAL A 665 25.95 -26.03 -5.00
CA VAL A 665 26.73 -27.23 -4.66
C VAL A 665 26.46 -28.39 -5.63
N LEU A 666 25.24 -28.51 -6.16
CA LEU A 666 24.84 -29.61 -7.04
C LEU A 666 25.10 -29.33 -8.53
N GLU A 667 24.85 -28.10 -8.98
CA GLU A 667 24.96 -27.69 -10.38
C GLU A 667 26.36 -27.10 -10.62
N THR A 668 27.02 -27.52 -11.71
CA THR A 668 28.35 -27.00 -12.09
C THR A 668 28.32 -25.57 -12.61
N GLN A 669 27.22 -25.14 -13.24
CA GLN A 669 27.11 -23.86 -13.92
C GLN A 669 26.21 -22.85 -13.17
N PRO A 670 26.41 -21.54 -13.38
CA PRO A 670 25.49 -20.50 -12.94
C PRO A 670 24.04 -20.71 -13.42
N ARG A 671 23.15 -20.97 -12.46
CA ARG A 671 21.70 -20.97 -12.64
C ARG A 671 21.15 -19.62 -13.10
N PHE A 672 19.97 -19.65 -13.74
CA PHE A 672 19.23 -18.53 -14.33
C PHE A 672 19.83 -17.93 -15.63
N PRO A 673 19.16 -18.13 -16.80
CA PRO A 673 19.50 -17.46 -18.07
C PRO A 673 19.75 -15.95 -17.96
N THR A 674 18.93 -15.21 -17.21
CA THR A 674 19.06 -13.75 -17.06
C THR A 674 20.34 -13.33 -16.34
N ALA A 675 20.96 -14.20 -15.54
CA ALA A 675 22.22 -13.91 -14.87
C ALA A 675 23.41 -13.90 -15.85
N TRP A 676 23.37 -14.76 -16.88
CA TRP A 676 24.35 -14.75 -17.97
C TRP A 676 24.28 -13.44 -18.76
N GLN A 677 23.08 -12.95 -19.09
CA GLN A 677 22.93 -11.67 -19.77
C GLN A 677 23.48 -10.48 -18.96
N HIS A 678 23.51 -10.57 -17.62
CA HIS A 678 24.14 -9.57 -16.76
C HIS A 678 25.69 -9.59 -16.84
N LEU A 679 26.31 -10.69 -17.27
CA LEU A 679 27.73 -10.73 -17.60
C LEU A 679 28.03 -9.89 -18.84
N GLY A 680 27.20 -9.97 -19.89
CA GLY A 680 27.39 -9.14 -21.08
C GLY A 680 27.35 -7.64 -20.78
N PHE A 681 26.44 -7.20 -19.90
CA PHE A 681 26.39 -5.79 -19.48
C PHE A 681 27.67 -5.37 -18.73
N ILE A 682 28.33 -6.28 -18.02
CA ILE A 682 29.61 -6.03 -17.33
C ILE A 682 30.79 -6.04 -18.30
N ASP A 683 30.86 -7.06 -19.18
CA ASP A 683 31.83 -7.19 -20.27
C ASP A 683 31.86 -5.94 -21.16
N TYR A 684 30.69 -5.50 -21.62
CA TYR A 684 30.61 -4.31 -22.48
C TYR A 684 31.02 -3.02 -21.74
N ILE A 685 30.67 -2.87 -20.44
CA ILE A 685 31.13 -1.74 -19.63
C ILE A 685 32.65 -1.77 -19.47
N ASP A 686 33.26 -2.93 -19.19
CA ASP A 686 34.70 -2.98 -18.96
C ASP A 686 35.52 -2.77 -20.24
N ARG A 687 35.05 -3.35 -21.36
CA ARG A 687 35.64 -3.17 -22.69
C ARG A 687 35.55 -1.74 -23.22
N THR A 688 34.45 -1.02 -22.93
CA THR A 688 34.16 0.28 -23.58
C THR A 688 34.12 1.50 -22.66
N GLY A 689 34.00 1.29 -21.34
CA GLY A 689 33.71 2.34 -20.36
C GLY A 689 32.30 2.93 -20.47
N SER A 690 31.38 2.31 -21.23
CA SER A 690 30.11 2.91 -21.62
C SER A 690 28.90 1.97 -21.51
N ALA A 691 27.70 2.55 -21.58
CA ALA A 691 26.42 1.86 -21.62
C ALA A 691 25.72 2.10 -22.96
N VAL A 692 24.83 1.21 -23.41
CA VAL A 692 24.13 1.36 -24.70
C VAL A 692 22.62 1.15 -24.56
N PRO A 693 21.85 2.23 -24.31
CA PRO A 693 20.41 2.15 -24.05
C PRO A 693 19.59 1.44 -25.14
N ASP A 694 19.99 1.54 -26.40
CA ASP A 694 19.29 0.98 -27.56
C ASP A 694 19.32 -0.56 -27.63
N LEU A 695 20.26 -1.22 -26.92
CA LEU A 695 20.39 -2.68 -26.92
C LEU A 695 19.46 -3.39 -25.92
N ASP A 696 19.18 -2.78 -24.77
CA ASP A 696 18.33 -3.34 -23.72
C ASP A 696 17.87 -2.23 -22.76
N ALA A 697 16.59 -2.22 -22.39
CA ALA A 697 16.00 -1.26 -21.46
C ALA A 697 16.78 -1.08 -20.14
N ARG A 698 17.42 -2.15 -19.62
CA ARG A 698 18.22 -2.13 -18.37
C ARG A 698 19.42 -1.19 -18.45
N TRP A 699 19.93 -0.88 -19.64
CA TRP A 699 21.02 0.08 -19.83
C TRP A 699 20.66 1.53 -19.43
N SER A 700 19.37 1.87 -19.29
CA SER A 700 18.92 3.12 -18.66
C SER A 700 19.05 3.13 -17.12
N TRP A 701 19.45 2.00 -16.53
CA TRP A 701 19.81 1.83 -15.12
C TRP A 701 21.15 1.09 -14.96
N PRO A 702 22.27 1.64 -15.48
CA PRO A 702 23.54 0.93 -15.55
C PRO A 702 24.28 0.83 -14.21
N GLY A 703 23.76 1.46 -13.14
CA GLY A 703 24.49 1.69 -11.89
C GLY A 703 24.89 0.42 -11.13
N PHE A 704 24.15 -0.69 -11.28
CA PHE A 704 24.55 -1.98 -10.72
C PHE A 704 25.70 -2.60 -11.52
N PHE A 705 25.58 -2.68 -12.85
CA PHE A 705 26.59 -3.29 -13.72
C PHE A 705 27.91 -2.50 -13.70
N ALA A 706 27.84 -1.17 -13.70
CA ALA A 706 29.02 -0.30 -13.58
C ALA A 706 29.73 -0.46 -12.22
N ALA A 707 28.97 -0.61 -11.12
CA ALA A 707 29.56 -0.88 -9.82
C ALA A 707 30.19 -2.28 -9.75
N ALA A 708 29.57 -3.29 -10.36
CA ALA A 708 30.10 -4.65 -10.44
C ALA A 708 31.41 -4.73 -11.25
N ALA A 709 31.43 -4.13 -12.45
CA ALA A 709 32.64 -4.02 -13.28
C ALA A 709 33.79 -3.31 -12.54
N PHE A 710 33.50 -2.15 -11.92
CA PHE A 710 34.49 -1.40 -11.15
C PHE A 710 35.08 -2.21 -9.98
N VAL A 711 34.24 -2.91 -9.21
CA VAL A 711 34.71 -3.72 -8.07
C VAL A 711 35.51 -4.94 -8.53
N ALA A 712 35.08 -5.63 -9.58
CA ALA A 712 35.80 -6.81 -10.10
C ALA A 712 37.18 -6.41 -10.65
N ARG A 713 37.26 -5.35 -11.46
CA ARG A 713 38.52 -4.79 -11.95
C ARG A 713 39.44 -4.28 -10.83
N ALA A 714 38.88 -3.69 -9.77
CA ALA A 714 39.64 -3.30 -8.58
C ALA A 714 40.15 -4.49 -7.74
N CYS A 715 39.52 -5.65 -7.86
CA CYS A 715 39.90 -6.90 -7.21
C CYS A 715 40.76 -7.83 -8.10
N GLY A 716 40.95 -7.53 -9.39
CA GLY A 716 41.61 -8.41 -10.35
C GLY A 716 40.81 -9.68 -10.66
N VAL A 717 39.49 -9.54 -10.81
CA VAL A 717 38.57 -10.65 -11.09
C VAL A 717 38.00 -10.51 -12.50
N ASP A 718 38.47 -11.38 -13.40
CA ASP A 718 38.02 -11.42 -14.80
C ASP A 718 36.89 -12.44 -15.04
N ASP A 719 36.75 -13.45 -14.16
CA ASP A 719 35.68 -14.44 -14.19
C ASP A 719 34.69 -14.25 -13.02
N PHE A 720 33.41 -14.13 -13.37
CA PHE A 720 32.28 -13.96 -12.45
C PHE A 720 31.51 -15.26 -12.20
N THR A 721 31.84 -16.38 -12.84
CA THR A 721 31.08 -17.64 -12.82
C THR A 721 30.78 -18.09 -11.38
N GLU A 722 31.80 -18.26 -10.54
CA GLU A 722 31.62 -18.61 -9.13
C GLU A 722 30.93 -17.49 -8.32
N ILE A 723 31.14 -16.21 -8.66
CA ILE A 723 30.45 -15.10 -7.98
C ILE A 723 28.93 -15.22 -8.18
N ILE A 724 28.48 -15.45 -9.42
CA ILE A 724 27.05 -15.62 -9.72
C ILE A 724 26.50 -16.89 -9.07
N ARG A 725 27.23 -18.00 -9.17
CA ARG A 725 26.87 -19.31 -8.60
C ARG A 725 26.57 -19.21 -7.09
N TRP A 726 27.43 -18.54 -6.33
CA TRP A 726 27.27 -18.38 -4.87
C TRP A 726 26.47 -17.15 -4.42
N TRP A 727 26.19 -16.20 -5.32
CA TRP A 727 25.52 -14.94 -4.98
C TRP A 727 24.19 -15.09 -4.22
N PRO A 728 23.25 -16.02 -4.56
CA PRO A 728 22.01 -16.18 -3.81
C PRO A 728 22.25 -16.47 -2.32
N THR A 729 23.26 -17.28 -2.00
CA THR A 729 23.63 -17.56 -0.60
C THR A 729 24.25 -16.32 0.05
N ALA A 730 25.21 -15.67 -0.62
CA ALA A 730 25.89 -14.49 -0.09
C ALA A 730 24.92 -13.33 0.20
N VAL A 731 23.97 -13.06 -0.70
CA VAL A 731 23.01 -11.95 -0.55
C VAL A 731 21.94 -12.26 0.50
N GLN A 732 21.49 -13.52 0.62
CA GLN A 732 20.55 -13.93 1.68
C GLN A 732 21.18 -13.86 3.07
N LEU A 733 22.45 -14.24 3.20
CA LEU A 733 23.23 -14.01 4.43
C LEU A 733 23.37 -12.51 4.74
N ALA A 734 23.62 -11.68 3.71
CA ALA A 734 23.67 -10.22 3.86
C ALA A 734 22.34 -9.60 4.31
N TYR A 735 21.19 -10.12 3.85
CA TYR A 735 19.86 -9.67 4.29
C TYR A 735 19.60 -9.91 5.80
N LEU A 736 20.26 -10.88 6.44
CA LEU A 736 20.07 -11.15 7.86
C LEU A 736 20.48 -9.95 8.74
N ALA A 737 21.54 -9.24 8.38
CA ALA A 737 22.04 -8.10 9.17
C ALA A 737 21.02 -6.94 9.31
N PRO A 738 20.45 -6.37 8.23
CA PRO A 738 19.39 -5.38 8.35
C PRO A 738 18.08 -5.96 8.91
N MET A 739 17.78 -7.25 8.72
CA MET A 739 16.62 -7.88 9.36
C MET A 739 16.76 -7.96 10.89
N PHE A 740 17.92 -8.37 11.41
CA PHE A 740 18.19 -8.33 12.86
C PHE A 740 18.15 -6.90 13.40
N LEU A 741 18.72 -5.92 12.68
CA LEU A 741 18.63 -4.50 13.02
C LEU A 741 17.18 -4.02 13.06
N LEU A 742 16.37 -4.36 12.07
CA LEU A 742 14.93 -4.04 12.02
C LEU A 742 14.18 -4.63 13.23
N THR A 743 14.56 -5.82 13.73
CA THR A 743 13.94 -6.36 14.95
C THR A 743 14.21 -5.52 16.20
N ARG A 744 15.24 -4.66 16.25
CA ARG A 744 15.47 -3.73 17.37
C ARG A 744 14.33 -2.73 17.49
N SER A 745 13.74 -2.31 16.36
CA SER A 745 12.59 -1.39 16.33
C SER A 745 11.31 -1.93 16.99
N LEU A 746 11.23 -3.24 17.30
CA LEU A 746 10.03 -3.93 17.78
C LEU A 746 10.01 -4.20 19.29
N ARG A 747 8.88 -3.89 19.93
CA ARG A 747 8.56 -4.26 21.32
C ARG A 747 7.97 -5.67 21.33
N ALA A 748 8.86 -6.66 21.20
CA ALA A 748 8.57 -8.07 21.01
C ALA A 748 9.54 -8.96 21.80
N SER A 749 9.11 -10.18 22.17
CA SER A 749 9.95 -11.16 22.86
C SER A 749 11.07 -11.72 21.95
N TRP A 750 12.14 -12.28 22.53
CA TRP A 750 13.24 -12.87 21.74
C TRP A 750 12.73 -13.96 20.77
N ARG A 751 11.77 -14.80 21.20
CA ARG A 751 11.12 -15.81 20.36
C ARG A 751 10.49 -15.18 19.11
N ALA A 752 9.76 -14.08 19.27
CA ALA A 752 9.17 -13.35 18.15
C ALA A 752 10.24 -12.78 17.20
N LYS A 753 11.35 -12.24 17.73
CA LYS A 753 12.44 -11.70 16.89
C LYS A 753 13.13 -12.78 16.07
N TRP A 754 13.56 -13.87 16.70
CA TRP A 754 14.18 -15.02 16.02
C TRP A 754 13.23 -15.69 15.02
N THR A 755 11.97 -15.95 15.41
CA THR A 755 10.97 -16.53 14.51
C THR A 755 10.69 -15.61 13.31
N GLY A 756 10.71 -14.29 13.49
CA GLY A 756 10.46 -13.34 12.39
C GLY A 756 11.58 -13.28 11.35
N VAL A 757 12.85 -13.39 11.77
CA VAL A 757 13.99 -13.48 10.83
C VAL A 757 14.02 -14.85 10.14
N TRP A 758 13.66 -15.92 10.85
CA TRP A 758 13.57 -17.27 10.26
C TRP A 758 12.41 -17.41 9.28
N LEU A 759 11.22 -16.88 9.59
CA LEU A 759 10.09 -16.82 8.65
C LEU A 759 10.42 -15.99 7.41
N PHE A 760 11.25 -14.94 7.53
CA PHE A 760 11.74 -14.18 6.37
C PHE A 760 12.58 -15.07 5.43
N VAL A 761 13.51 -15.87 5.97
CA VAL A 761 14.31 -16.82 5.18
C VAL A 761 13.41 -17.86 4.50
N LEU A 762 12.46 -18.46 5.22
CA LEU A 762 11.53 -19.43 4.64
C LEU A 762 10.57 -18.83 3.59
N CYS A 763 10.43 -17.50 3.53
CA CYS A 763 9.70 -16.79 2.47
C CYS A 763 10.60 -16.42 1.26
N GLY A 764 11.89 -16.77 1.27
CA GLY A 764 12.87 -16.46 0.21
C GLY A 764 12.67 -17.22 -1.10
N TRP A 765 11.56 -17.96 -1.28
CA TRP A 765 11.30 -18.79 -2.47
C TRP A 765 11.10 -18.00 -3.77
N VAL A 766 10.99 -16.66 -3.69
CA VAL A 766 10.61 -15.75 -4.79
C VAL A 766 11.65 -15.70 -5.94
N GLY A 767 12.88 -16.14 -5.71
CA GLY A 767 13.91 -16.31 -6.75
C GLY A 767 14.58 -15.03 -7.26
N GLN A 768 14.14 -13.84 -6.84
CA GLN A 768 14.76 -12.54 -7.16
C GLN A 768 16.05 -12.26 -6.35
N ASP A 769 16.70 -13.32 -5.84
CA ASP A 769 17.95 -13.30 -5.08
C ASP A 769 19.20 -13.64 -5.94
N TYR A 770 19.03 -13.85 -7.24
CA TYR A 770 20.13 -14.00 -8.20
C TYR A 770 20.96 -12.72 -8.39
N PHE A 771 22.13 -12.87 -9.04
CA PHE A 771 23.05 -11.77 -9.35
C PHE A 771 22.37 -10.74 -10.26
N SER A 772 21.84 -9.69 -9.63
CA SER A 772 20.86 -8.81 -10.26
C SER A 772 20.77 -7.45 -9.56
N PRO A 773 20.34 -6.39 -10.29
CA PRO A 773 20.04 -5.11 -9.66
C PRO A 773 18.83 -5.19 -8.70
N GLN A 774 17.90 -6.14 -8.90
CA GLN A 774 16.77 -6.31 -7.98
C GLN A 774 17.22 -6.83 -6.62
N GLY A 775 18.03 -7.90 -6.56
CA GLY A 775 18.56 -8.44 -5.31
C GLY A 775 19.48 -7.44 -4.60
N PHE A 776 20.39 -6.80 -5.33
CA PHE A 776 21.26 -5.75 -4.81
C PHE A 776 20.45 -4.58 -4.20
N THR A 777 19.50 -4.00 -4.94
CA THR A 777 18.69 -2.89 -4.40
C THR A 777 17.72 -3.31 -3.31
N TYR A 778 17.35 -4.59 -3.22
CA TYR A 778 16.58 -5.11 -2.09
C TYR A 778 17.41 -5.13 -0.79
N LEU A 779 18.71 -5.44 -0.83
CA LEU A 779 19.60 -5.24 0.33
C LEU A 779 19.60 -3.78 0.77
N LEU A 780 19.72 -2.83 -0.18
CA LEU A 780 19.67 -1.39 0.13
C LEU A 780 18.32 -0.98 0.76
N TYR A 781 17.20 -1.51 0.27
CA TYR A 781 15.86 -1.30 0.85
C TYR A 781 15.76 -1.82 2.29
N LEU A 782 16.28 -3.00 2.60
CA LEU A 782 16.26 -3.54 3.96
C LEU A 782 17.07 -2.68 4.92
N VAL A 783 18.29 -2.26 4.54
CA VAL A 783 19.13 -1.36 5.33
C VAL A 783 18.46 0.01 5.53
N PHE A 784 17.90 0.58 4.46
CA PHE A 784 17.17 1.85 4.47
C PHE A 784 15.97 1.82 5.43
N VAL A 785 15.11 0.80 5.33
CA VAL A 785 13.95 0.60 6.22
C VAL A 785 14.39 0.38 7.66
N ALA A 786 15.45 -0.41 7.89
CA ALA A 786 15.99 -0.63 9.22
C ALA A 786 16.50 0.67 9.85
N ILE A 787 17.26 1.51 9.13
CA ILE A 787 17.75 2.80 9.65
C ILE A 787 16.58 3.74 9.98
N LEU A 788 15.60 3.88 9.08
CA LEU A 788 14.42 4.72 9.29
C LEU A 788 13.64 4.30 10.55
N LEU A 789 13.41 2.99 10.74
CA LEU A 789 12.60 2.47 11.83
C LEU A 789 13.37 2.26 13.14
N VAL A 790 14.70 2.34 13.16
CA VAL A 790 15.48 2.27 14.41
C VAL A 790 15.75 3.67 14.98
N TRP A 791 16.18 4.64 14.16
CA TRP A 791 16.68 5.96 14.63
C TRP A 791 15.86 7.20 14.22
N PHE A 792 14.93 7.10 13.26
CA PHE A 792 14.23 8.28 12.70
C PHE A 792 12.72 8.30 12.97
N ARG A 793 12.29 7.70 14.08
CA ARG A 793 10.91 7.80 14.58
C ARG A 793 10.79 8.90 15.63
N ALA A 794 9.58 9.41 15.85
CA ALA A 794 9.31 10.39 16.90
C ALA A 794 9.65 9.79 18.30
N PRO A 795 10.47 10.45 19.12
CA PRO A 795 10.74 10.00 20.48
C PRO A 795 9.49 10.15 21.36
N GLN A 796 9.39 9.29 22.38
CA GLN A 796 8.30 9.21 23.36
C GLN A 796 6.91 8.88 22.76
N VAL A 797 6.38 7.71 23.12
CA VAL A 797 4.95 7.39 22.96
C VAL A 797 4.36 7.18 24.34
N ILE A 798 3.64 8.18 24.84
CA ILE A 798 2.98 8.17 26.15
C ILE A 798 2.12 6.90 26.29
N TRP A 799 2.23 6.23 27.45
CA TRP A 799 1.50 5.00 27.75
C TRP A 799 -0.01 5.25 27.88
N ALA A 800 -0.71 5.13 26.76
CA ALA A 800 -2.17 5.16 26.69
C ALA A 800 -2.78 3.76 26.94
N THR A 801 -4.10 3.63 26.76
CA THR A 801 -4.84 2.36 26.84
C THR A 801 -4.37 1.27 25.87
N PHE A 802 -3.55 1.63 24.87
CA PHE A 802 -2.82 0.71 24.00
C PHE A 802 -1.31 0.90 24.17
N ARG A 803 -0.59 -0.21 24.36
CA ARG A 803 0.87 -0.25 24.35
C ARG A 803 1.41 0.03 22.93
N PRO A 804 2.52 0.76 22.77
CA PRO A 804 3.22 0.84 21.49
C PRO A 804 3.70 -0.57 21.08
N GLY A 805 3.40 -0.98 19.84
CA GLY A 805 3.99 -2.21 19.27
C GLY A 805 5.47 -2.04 18.91
N GLU A 806 5.83 -0.81 18.60
CA GLU A 806 7.18 -0.31 18.38
C GLU A 806 7.93 -0.14 19.73
N ALA A 807 9.22 -0.50 19.72
CA ALA A 807 10.16 -0.14 20.78
C ALA A 807 10.45 1.37 20.74
N GLU A 808 11.11 1.90 21.78
CA GLU A 808 11.65 3.26 21.74
C GLU A 808 12.78 3.40 20.70
N VAL A 809 13.14 4.65 20.40
CA VAL A 809 14.20 5.00 19.43
C VAL A 809 15.54 4.71 20.08
N GLU A 810 16.46 4.06 19.36
CA GLU A 810 17.83 3.85 19.88
C GLU A 810 18.51 5.22 20.07
N PRO A 811 19.24 5.44 21.17
CA PRO A 811 19.92 6.71 21.42
C PRO A 811 20.97 6.96 20.35
N ALA A 812 20.93 8.15 19.73
CA ALA A 812 21.92 8.60 18.78
C ALA A 812 22.13 10.11 18.90
N ASP A 813 23.40 10.55 18.93
CA ASP A 813 23.75 11.97 18.97
C ASP A 813 23.52 12.67 17.61
N ARG A 814 23.66 14.00 17.56
CA ARG A 814 23.40 14.78 16.32
C ARG A 814 24.36 14.46 15.17
N ARG A 815 25.62 14.11 15.44
CA ARG A 815 26.59 13.67 14.42
C ARG A 815 26.22 12.27 13.90
N GLN A 816 25.91 11.35 14.81
CA GLN A 816 25.44 10.00 14.45
C GLN A 816 24.15 10.07 13.60
N ARG A 817 23.16 10.88 14.00
CA ARG A 817 21.94 11.11 13.21
C ARG A 817 22.20 11.81 11.88
N ALA A 818 23.20 12.69 11.79
CA ALA A 818 23.61 13.29 10.51
C ALA A 818 24.27 12.27 9.56
N VAL A 819 25.16 11.41 10.08
CA VAL A 819 25.77 10.31 9.30
C VAL A 819 24.71 9.32 8.83
N LEU A 820 23.80 8.89 9.71
CA LEU A 820 22.69 8.00 9.35
C LEU A 820 21.74 8.62 8.32
N LEU A 821 21.55 9.95 8.34
CA LEU A 821 20.78 10.66 7.31
C LEU A 821 21.51 10.63 5.96
N LEU A 822 22.82 10.91 5.93
CA LEU A 822 23.63 10.85 4.72
C LEU A 822 23.68 9.43 4.14
N VAL A 823 23.76 8.39 4.99
CA VAL A 823 23.64 6.98 4.56
C VAL A 823 22.26 6.71 3.96
N VAL A 824 21.17 7.15 4.59
CA VAL A 824 19.80 6.99 4.04
C VAL A 824 19.61 7.69 2.70
N ILE A 825 20.21 8.87 2.51
CA ILE A 825 20.23 9.59 1.22
C ILE A 825 21.08 8.84 0.20
N GLY A 826 22.27 8.37 0.57
CA GLY A 826 23.18 7.62 -0.29
C GLY A 826 22.60 6.28 -0.77
N LEU A 827 21.95 5.52 0.12
CA LEU A 827 21.25 4.27 -0.22
C LEU A 827 20.13 4.51 -1.25
N TYR A 828 19.40 5.63 -1.13
CA TYR A 828 18.38 6.00 -2.11
C TYR A 828 19.02 6.43 -3.44
N ALA A 829 20.01 7.33 -3.39
CA ALA A 829 20.73 7.84 -4.56
C ALA A 829 21.48 6.75 -5.34
N ALA A 830 21.95 5.68 -4.67
CA ALA A 830 22.53 4.50 -5.31
C ALA A 830 21.47 3.54 -5.88
N SER A 831 20.26 3.48 -5.31
CA SER A 831 19.17 2.65 -5.85
C SER A 831 18.56 3.22 -7.13
N VAL A 832 18.48 4.56 -7.25
CA VAL A 832 17.90 5.28 -8.40
C VAL A 832 18.52 4.90 -9.76
N PRO A 833 19.86 4.92 -9.95
CA PRO A 833 20.50 4.53 -11.20
C PRO A 833 20.70 3.01 -11.33
N ALA A 834 20.38 2.22 -10.29
CA ALA A 834 20.64 0.78 -10.27
C ALA A 834 19.41 -0.07 -10.59
N HIS A 835 18.18 0.35 -10.23
CA HIS A 835 16.99 -0.45 -10.52
C HIS A 835 15.73 0.39 -10.70
N GLN A 836 14.97 0.12 -11.77
CA GLN A 836 13.76 0.87 -12.12
C GLN A 836 12.66 0.87 -11.02
N LEU A 837 12.38 -0.26 -10.36
CA LEU A 837 11.22 -0.37 -9.46
C LEU A 837 11.50 0.03 -7.98
N THR A 838 12.69 -0.31 -7.48
CA THR A 838 13.00 -0.22 -6.03
C THR A 838 12.90 1.21 -5.45
N PRO A 839 13.36 2.27 -6.14
CA PRO A 839 13.25 3.65 -5.67
C PRO A 839 11.81 4.12 -5.42
N PHE A 840 10.84 3.62 -6.20
CA PHE A 840 9.43 3.95 -6.01
C PHE A 840 8.86 3.27 -4.77
N VAL A 841 9.24 2.02 -4.50
CA VAL A 841 8.84 1.30 -3.27
C VAL A 841 9.47 1.95 -2.03
N MET A 842 10.75 2.28 -2.07
CA MET A 842 11.46 3.02 -1.00
C MET A 842 10.79 4.37 -0.71
N LEU A 843 10.45 5.14 -1.76
CA LEU A 843 9.76 6.43 -1.65
C LEU A 843 8.34 6.26 -1.08
N GLY A 844 7.56 5.29 -1.57
CA GLY A 844 6.20 5.01 -1.09
C GLY A 844 6.17 4.62 0.38
N VAL A 845 7.07 3.71 0.81
CA VAL A 845 7.21 3.30 2.22
C VAL A 845 7.58 4.50 3.10
N LEU A 846 8.57 5.30 2.70
CA LEU A 846 8.96 6.50 3.44
C LEU A 846 7.82 7.52 3.53
N ALA A 847 7.12 7.79 2.42
CA ALA A 847 6.00 8.72 2.37
C ALA A 847 4.86 8.27 3.30
N ALA A 848 4.51 6.98 3.30
CA ALA A 848 3.52 6.42 4.21
C ALA A 848 3.96 6.51 5.69
N LEU A 849 5.24 6.25 6.00
CA LEU A 849 5.78 6.45 7.36
C LEU A 849 5.74 7.93 7.78
N VAL A 850 6.00 8.89 6.88
CA VAL A 850 5.87 10.32 7.16
C VAL A 850 4.41 10.71 7.40
N LEU A 851 3.48 10.32 6.51
CA LEU A 851 2.05 10.64 6.59
C LEU A 851 1.37 10.06 7.85
N LEU A 852 1.78 8.88 8.31
CA LEU A 852 1.27 8.25 9.53
C LEU A 852 1.93 8.77 10.83
N GLY A 853 2.80 9.77 10.74
CA GLY A 853 3.54 10.35 11.87
C GLY A 853 4.51 9.36 12.51
N ARG A 854 5.18 8.54 11.68
CA ARG A 854 6.17 7.53 12.11
C ARG A 854 7.60 7.83 11.70
N SER A 855 7.84 8.59 10.63
CA SER A 855 9.16 9.13 10.30
C SER A 855 9.24 10.63 10.66
N GLU A 856 10.34 11.04 11.28
CA GLU A 856 10.67 12.46 11.49
C GLU A 856 11.17 13.14 10.21
N LEU A 857 11.62 12.39 9.20
CA LEU A 857 12.30 12.89 7.99
C LEU A 857 11.31 13.39 6.92
N ARG A 858 10.45 14.34 7.33
CA ARG A 858 9.36 14.93 6.52
C ARG A 858 9.81 15.56 5.19
N GLY A 859 11.06 15.99 5.04
CA GLY A 859 11.56 16.57 3.79
C GLY A 859 12.08 15.53 2.79
N LEU A 860 12.54 14.35 3.25
CA LEU A 860 13.11 13.33 2.36
C LEU A 860 12.17 12.82 1.26
N PRO A 861 10.84 12.64 1.45
CA PRO A 861 9.95 12.29 0.34
C PRO A 861 10.03 13.25 -0.84
N ILE A 862 10.28 14.54 -0.60
CA ILE A 862 10.41 15.55 -1.66
C ILE A 862 11.77 15.43 -2.35
N LEU A 863 12.87 15.30 -1.58
CA LEU A 863 14.22 15.09 -2.14
C LEU A 863 14.27 13.82 -3.01
N PHE A 864 13.67 12.73 -2.53
CA PHE A 864 13.66 11.43 -3.21
C PHE A 864 12.73 11.42 -4.44
N ALA A 865 11.56 12.08 -4.37
CA ALA A 865 10.73 12.31 -5.55
C ALA A 865 11.46 13.15 -6.62
N VAL A 866 12.22 14.17 -6.22
CA VAL A 866 13.06 14.95 -7.15
C VAL A 866 14.16 14.09 -7.76
N LEU A 867 14.90 13.30 -6.96
CA LEU A 867 15.98 12.43 -7.48
C LEU A 867 15.47 11.43 -8.54
N VAL A 868 14.37 10.73 -8.26
CA VAL A 868 13.83 9.75 -9.23
C VAL A 868 13.20 10.42 -10.45
N ALA A 869 12.52 11.57 -10.28
CA ALA A 869 11.96 12.33 -11.41
C ALA A 869 13.05 12.93 -12.32
N VAL A 870 14.20 13.33 -11.76
CA VAL A 870 15.36 13.80 -12.53
C VAL A 870 16.02 12.63 -13.26
N TRP A 871 16.18 11.45 -12.62
CA TRP A 871 16.74 10.29 -13.31
C TRP A 871 15.85 9.84 -14.48
N VAL A 872 14.55 9.66 -14.25
CA VAL A 872 13.61 9.26 -15.30
C VAL A 872 13.53 10.32 -16.40
N GLY A 873 13.35 11.59 -16.03
CA GLY A 873 13.15 12.69 -16.96
C GLY A 873 14.37 13.15 -17.75
N PHE A 874 15.58 12.70 -17.39
CA PHE A 874 16.83 13.00 -18.10
C PHE A 874 17.60 11.73 -18.50
N MET A 875 18.07 10.94 -17.54
CA MET A 875 19.02 9.84 -17.79
C MET A 875 18.38 8.58 -18.40
N ALA A 876 17.10 8.33 -18.11
CA ALA A 876 16.34 7.22 -18.71
C ALA A 876 15.50 7.65 -19.94
N GLU A 877 15.85 8.76 -20.59
CA GLU A 877 15.19 9.25 -21.81
C GLU A 877 15.08 8.18 -22.93
N PRO A 878 16.11 7.40 -23.26
CA PRO A 878 16.03 6.40 -24.34
C PRO A 878 15.00 5.29 -24.08
N TYR A 879 14.77 4.95 -22.81
CA TYR A 879 13.74 3.97 -22.47
C TYR A 879 12.34 4.57 -22.65
N TRP A 880 12.06 5.75 -22.08
CA TRP A 880 10.68 6.26 -22.05
C TRP A 880 10.20 6.89 -23.36
N SER A 881 11.11 7.37 -24.22
CA SER A 881 10.74 7.92 -25.54
C SER A 881 10.02 6.87 -26.40
N GLY A 882 10.56 5.65 -26.49
CA GLY A 882 9.91 4.53 -27.18
C GLY A 882 8.80 3.85 -26.38
N HIS A 883 8.96 3.69 -25.06
CA HIS A 883 8.14 2.80 -24.23
C HIS A 883 7.13 3.54 -23.34
N PHE A 884 6.60 4.69 -23.79
CA PHE A 884 5.67 5.51 -23.02
C PHE A 884 4.42 4.73 -22.57
N ASN A 885 3.90 3.84 -23.43
CA ASN A 885 2.74 3.00 -23.12
C ASN A 885 3.06 1.91 -22.07
N ASP A 886 4.27 1.35 -22.07
CA ASP A 886 4.67 0.31 -21.10
C ASP A 886 4.97 0.88 -19.71
N LEU A 887 5.38 2.14 -19.65
CA LEU A 887 5.53 2.93 -18.43
C LEU A 887 4.20 3.41 -17.85
N PHE A 888 3.34 4.01 -18.68
CA PHE A 888 2.16 4.74 -18.19
C PHE A 888 0.82 4.06 -18.47
N GLY A 889 0.71 3.16 -19.46
CA GLY A 889 -0.52 2.41 -19.77
C GLY A 889 -0.91 1.41 -18.69
N GLY A 890 0.04 0.97 -17.87
CA GLY A 890 -0.21 0.15 -16.67
C GLY A 890 -0.78 0.92 -15.47
N VAL A 891 -0.78 2.26 -15.50
CA VAL A 891 -1.17 3.10 -14.35
C VAL A 891 -2.68 3.04 -14.14
N GLY A 892 -3.10 2.69 -12.92
CA GLY A 892 -4.50 2.41 -12.60
C GLY A 892 -5.03 1.06 -13.10
N GLY A 893 -4.28 0.35 -13.96
CA GLY A 893 -4.63 -0.95 -14.56
C GLY A 893 -4.59 -2.16 -13.60
N VAL A 894 -4.92 -1.96 -12.32
CA VAL A 894 -4.74 -2.95 -11.22
C VAL A 894 -5.29 -4.34 -11.57
N GLY A 895 -6.47 -4.42 -12.18
CA GLY A 895 -7.07 -5.71 -12.58
C GLY A 895 -6.27 -6.44 -13.66
N SER A 896 -5.74 -5.71 -14.64
CA SER A 896 -4.87 -6.26 -15.69
C SER A 896 -3.53 -6.71 -15.09
N ASN A 897 -2.87 -5.84 -14.32
CA ASN A 897 -1.58 -6.10 -13.69
C ASN A 897 -1.61 -7.31 -12.73
N VAL A 898 -2.74 -7.56 -12.06
CA VAL A 898 -2.96 -8.78 -11.25
C VAL A 898 -3.27 -9.99 -12.12
N SER A 899 -4.04 -9.84 -13.21
CA SER A 899 -4.36 -10.93 -14.13
C SER A 899 -3.11 -11.46 -14.85
N THR A 900 -2.28 -10.57 -15.42
CA THR A 900 -1.02 -10.93 -16.07
C THR A 900 -0.02 -11.56 -15.10
N SER A 901 0.02 -11.08 -13.85
CA SER A 901 0.97 -11.58 -12.84
C SER A 901 0.55 -12.86 -12.11
N VAL A 902 -0.69 -13.33 -12.28
CA VAL A 902 -1.22 -14.50 -11.54
C VAL A 902 -2.07 -15.40 -12.43
N SER A 903 -3.12 -14.88 -13.06
CA SER A 903 -4.08 -15.70 -13.82
C SER A 903 -3.50 -16.21 -15.13
N GLY A 904 -2.87 -15.34 -15.93
CA GLY A 904 -2.30 -15.71 -17.23
C GLY A 904 -1.24 -16.80 -17.12
N ARG A 905 -0.32 -16.65 -16.17
CA ARG A 905 0.76 -17.63 -15.91
C ARG A 905 0.26 -19.02 -15.46
N ILE A 906 -1.00 -19.16 -14.99
CA ILE A 906 -1.55 -20.44 -14.49
C ILE A 906 -2.33 -21.22 -15.58
N GLN A 907 -2.61 -20.62 -16.73
CA GLN A 907 -3.45 -21.24 -17.76
C GLN A 907 -2.66 -22.22 -18.64
N GLY A 908 -1.40 -21.91 -18.97
CA GLY A 908 -0.47 -22.78 -19.71
C GLY A 908 0.11 -23.96 -18.89
N GLY A 909 0.87 -24.82 -19.54
CA GLY A 909 1.73 -25.83 -18.92
C GLY A 909 1.10 -27.12 -18.40
N ASP A 910 1.96 -28.06 -18.02
CA ASP A 910 1.60 -29.35 -17.43
C ASP A 910 0.91 -29.21 -16.05
N SER A 911 0.09 -30.20 -15.73
CA SER A 911 -0.52 -30.46 -14.43
C SER A 911 0.44 -30.37 -13.24
N THR A 912 1.69 -30.84 -13.37
CA THR A 912 2.72 -30.80 -12.33
C THR A 912 3.29 -29.40 -12.15
N HIS A 913 3.58 -28.69 -13.25
CA HIS A 913 4.06 -27.31 -13.16
C HIS A 913 2.96 -26.36 -12.63
N LYS A 914 1.70 -26.57 -13.03
CA LYS A 914 0.54 -25.90 -12.45
C LYS A 914 0.46 -26.07 -10.92
N LEU A 915 0.83 -27.23 -10.36
CA LEU A 915 0.92 -27.41 -8.90
C LEU A 915 2.00 -26.53 -8.25
N VAL A 916 3.17 -26.37 -8.88
CA VAL A 916 4.22 -25.43 -8.43
C VAL A 916 3.67 -24.00 -8.36
N LEU A 917 2.97 -23.56 -9.41
CA LEU A 917 2.38 -22.22 -9.48
C LEU A 917 1.27 -22.01 -8.42
N TYR A 918 0.38 -22.98 -8.22
CA TYR A 918 -0.61 -22.92 -7.14
C TYR A 918 0.04 -22.92 -5.75
N THR A 919 1.13 -23.66 -5.53
CA THR A 919 1.90 -23.61 -4.27
C THR A 919 2.49 -22.22 -4.03
N ARG A 920 3.05 -21.56 -5.05
CA ARG A 920 3.53 -20.15 -4.95
C ARG A 920 2.41 -19.20 -4.49
N VAL A 921 1.23 -19.28 -5.10
CA VAL A 921 0.05 -18.46 -4.72
C VAL A 921 -0.42 -18.79 -3.30
N LEU A 922 -0.51 -20.07 -2.93
CA LEU A 922 -0.93 -20.52 -1.61
C LEU A 922 0.03 -20.05 -0.51
N LEU A 923 1.33 -20.11 -0.73
CA LEU A 923 2.35 -19.64 0.22
C LEU A 923 2.26 -18.13 0.42
N ALA A 924 2.22 -17.35 -0.67
CA ALA A 924 2.10 -15.89 -0.60
C ALA A 924 0.82 -15.48 0.14
N GLY A 925 -0.33 -16.07 -0.23
CA GLY A 925 -1.61 -15.85 0.43
C GLY A 925 -1.61 -16.22 1.92
N SER A 926 -1.00 -17.36 2.27
CA SER A 926 -0.90 -17.84 3.65
C SER A 926 -0.03 -16.92 4.51
N VAL A 927 1.13 -16.50 4.02
CA VAL A 927 2.04 -15.56 4.72
C VAL A 927 1.34 -14.22 4.97
N MET A 928 0.62 -13.70 3.97
CA MET A 928 -0.13 -12.45 4.11
C MET A 928 -1.33 -12.57 5.07
N ALA A 929 -2.07 -13.68 5.01
CA ALA A 929 -3.15 -13.97 5.97
C ALA A 929 -2.61 -14.10 7.40
N PHE A 930 -1.44 -14.71 7.58
CA PHE A 930 -0.78 -14.86 8.88
C PHE A 930 -0.26 -13.52 9.43
N ALA A 931 0.22 -12.62 8.56
CA ALA A 931 0.57 -11.25 8.91
C ALA A 931 -0.67 -10.43 9.36
N CYS A 932 -1.78 -10.54 8.63
CA CYS A 932 -3.08 -9.96 9.03
C CYS A 932 -3.54 -10.48 10.41
N TRP A 933 -3.44 -11.80 10.64
CA TRP A 933 -3.76 -12.42 11.92
C TRP A 933 -2.85 -11.92 13.05
N GLY A 934 -1.55 -11.75 12.79
CA GLY A 934 -0.59 -11.19 13.75
C GLY A 934 -0.91 -9.76 14.17
N TRP A 935 -1.25 -8.90 13.21
CA TRP A 935 -1.71 -7.54 13.48
C TRP A 935 -2.99 -7.51 14.33
N LEU A 936 -3.96 -8.37 14.01
CA LEU A 936 -5.20 -8.51 14.77
C LEU A 936 -4.94 -9.04 16.20
N ARG A 937 -4.11 -10.08 16.35
CA ARG A 937 -3.76 -10.67 17.65
C ARG A 937 -2.99 -9.68 18.53
N ARG A 938 -2.11 -8.86 17.96
CA ARG A 938 -1.45 -7.76 18.67
C ARG A 938 -2.44 -6.68 19.13
N ARG A 939 -3.41 -6.29 18.29
CA ARG A 939 -4.52 -5.39 18.69
C ARG A 939 -5.35 -5.97 19.85
N LEU A 940 -5.69 -7.26 19.82
CA LEU A 940 -6.43 -7.93 20.90
C LEU A 940 -5.64 -7.93 22.22
N HIS A 941 -4.32 -8.07 22.16
CA HIS A 941 -3.42 -7.88 23.32
C HIS A 941 -3.06 -6.41 23.63
N ARG A 942 -3.85 -5.46 23.12
CA ARG A 942 -3.71 -4.00 23.31
C ARG A 942 -2.38 -3.41 22.81
N TYR A 943 -1.68 -4.05 21.89
CA TYR A 943 -0.55 -3.43 21.16
C TYR A 943 -1.05 -2.70 19.92
N ARG A 944 -0.44 -1.56 19.60
CA ARG A 944 -0.75 -0.77 18.40
C ARG A 944 0.44 -0.73 17.45
N GLU A 945 0.48 -1.69 16.54
CA GLU A 945 1.38 -1.68 15.39
C GLU A 945 0.98 -0.60 14.38
N ARG A 946 1.96 0.10 13.80
CA ARG A 946 1.76 0.93 12.59
C ARG A 946 2.82 0.68 11.54
N SER A 947 4.10 0.62 11.94
CA SER A 947 5.21 0.54 10.99
C SER A 947 5.26 -0.79 10.23
N LEU A 948 5.03 -1.93 10.89
CA LEU A 948 5.01 -3.24 10.20
C LEU A 948 3.92 -3.34 9.11
N PRO A 949 2.64 -2.97 9.35
CA PRO A 949 1.64 -2.87 8.28
C PRO A 949 2.03 -1.97 7.10
N VAL A 950 2.81 -0.90 7.33
CA VAL A 950 3.30 -0.06 6.22
C VAL A 950 4.24 -0.86 5.31
N LEU A 951 5.20 -1.57 5.89
CA LEU A 951 6.10 -2.46 5.14
C LEU A 951 5.34 -3.59 4.43
N THR A 952 4.29 -4.12 5.05
CA THR A 952 3.50 -5.24 4.51
C THR A 952 2.57 -4.82 3.36
N PHE A 953 1.94 -3.64 3.40
CA PHE A 953 0.86 -3.29 2.48
C PHE A 953 1.17 -2.15 1.50
N VAL A 954 2.15 -1.29 1.77
CA VAL A 954 2.53 -0.25 0.79
C VAL A 954 3.13 -0.82 -0.51
N PRO A 955 3.89 -1.93 -0.53
CA PRO A 955 4.32 -2.56 -1.77
C PRO A 955 3.17 -2.87 -2.74
N PHE A 956 1.99 -3.22 -2.24
CA PHE A 956 0.81 -3.53 -3.07
C PHE A 956 0.27 -2.34 -3.87
N LEU A 957 0.72 -1.11 -3.59
CA LEU A 957 0.46 0.04 -4.47
C LEU A 957 1.18 -0.07 -5.82
N GLY A 958 2.21 -0.94 -5.94
CA GLY A 958 2.90 -1.25 -7.19
C GLY A 958 1.99 -1.76 -8.31
N PHE A 959 0.96 -2.55 -7.96
CA PHE A 959 -0.08 -2.98 -8.92
C PHE A 959 -0.86 -1.82 -9.54
N GLY A 960 -0.87 -0.64 -8.93
CA GLY A 960 -1.48 0.57 -9.47
C GLY A 960 -0.57 1.39 -10.38
N MET A 961 0.70 1.00 -10.54
CA MET A 961 1.70 1.74 -11.32
C MET A 961 2.05 1.04 -12.64
N GLN A 962 2.45 -0.24 -12.63
CA GLN A 962 2.95 -0.92 -13.83
C GLN A 962 2.72 -2.44 -13.80
N SER A 963 2.74 -3.09 -14.96
CA SER A 963 2.62 -4.57 -15.10
C SER A 963 3.96 -5.29 -14.83
N TYR A 964 5.09 -4.67 -15.19
CA TYR A 964 6.46 -5.20 -15.03
C TYR A 964 6.58 -6.67 -15.50
N GLY A 965 6.38 -6.94 -16.80
CA GLY A 965 6.49 -8.29 -17.38
C GLY A 965 5.60 -9.38 -16.74
N GLY A 966 4.52 -8.99 -16.03
CA GLY A 966 3.74 -9.93 -15.23
C GLY A 966 4.51 -10.53 -14.04
N GLU A 967 5.59 -9.89 -13.58
CA GLU A 967 6.30 -10.26 -12.34
C GLU A 967 5.86 -9.42 -11.13
N MET A 968 5.01 -8.41 -11.32
CA MET A 968 4.66 -7.44 -10.27
C MET A 968 4.18 -8.13 -8.99
N ALA A 969 3.41 -9.23 -9.08
CA ALA A 969 2.97 -9.99 -7.91
C ALA A 969 4.13 -10.57 -7.07
N LEU A 970 5.17 -11.12 -7.71
CA LEU A 970 6.34 -11.68 -7.03
C LEU A 970 7.15 -10.56 -6.36
N ARG A 971 7.39 -9.46 -7.09
CA ARG A 971 8.16 -8.31 -6.59
C ARG A 971 7.45 -7.59 -5.44
N VAL A 972 6.13 -7.39 -5.54
CA VAL A 972 5.28 -6.86 -4.45
C VAL A 972 5.33 -7.76 -3.22
N PHE A 973 5.22 -9.08 -3.39
CA PHE A 973 5.32 -10.01 -2.26
C PHE A 973 6.70 -9.92 -1.59
N MET A 974 7.79 -9.97 -2.36
CA MET A 974 9.17 -9.84 -1.84
C MET A 974 9.33 -8.58 -0.97
N PHE A 975 8.93 -7.40 -1.46
CA PHE A 975 9.02 -6.15 -0.70
C PHE A 975 8.15 -6.13 0.59
N ALA A 976 7.10 -6.96 0.64
CA ALA A 976 6.21 -7.12 1.79
C ALA A 976 6.71 -8.14 2.84
N VAL A 977 7.54 -9.14 2.45
CA VAL A 977 8.07 -10.18 3.36
C VAL A 977 8.66 -9.63 4.66
N PRO A 978 9.46 -8.55 4.70
CA PRO A 978 10.03 -8.03 5.95
C PRO A 978 8.96 -7.64 6.97
N GLY A 979 7.89 -6.98 6.53
CA GLY A 979 6.76 -6.66 7.39
C GLY A 979 5.92 -7.90 7.74
N ALA A 980 5.64 -8.74 6.73
CA ALA A 980 4.77 -9.90 6.85
C ALA A 980 5.33 -10.98 7.79
N ALA A 981 6.62 -11.34 7.66
CA ALA A 981 7.28 -12.33 8.51
C ALA A 981 7.38 -11.88 9.98
N LEU A 982 7.68 -10.59 10.22
CA LEU A 982 7.69 -10.00 11.56
C LEU A 982 6.27 -9.96 12.17
N LEU A 983 5.23 -9.69 11.39
CA LEU A 983 3.83 -9.81 11.85
C LEU A 983 3.42 -11.27 12.09
N GLY A 984 3.82 -12.21 11.25
CA GLY A 984 3.57 -13.65 11.42
C GLY A 984 4.20 -14.21 12.70
N ALA A 985 5.43 -13.80 13.02
CA ALA A 985 6.06 -14.13 14.29
C ALA A 985 5.33 -13.51 15.51
N LEU A 986 4.76 -12.31 15.37
CA LEU A 986 3.86 -11.72 16.36
C LEU A 986 2.47 -12.40 16.39
N ALA A 987 2.06 -13.10 15.33
CA ALA A 987 0.88 -13.96 15.32
C ALA A 987 1.08 -15.20 16.20
N LEU A 988 2.30 -15.72 16.30
CA LEU A 988 2.69 -16.82 17.20
C LEU A 988 2.93 -16.31 18.63
N PHE A 989 3.79 -15.29 18.77
CA PHE A 989 4.29 -14.75 20.03
C PHE A 989 3.91 -13.26 20.22
N PRO A 990 2.62 -12.94 20.47
CA PRO A 990 2.14 -11.56 20.49
C PRO A 990 2.54 -10.76 21.73
N ARG A 991 3.04 -11.42 22.78
CA ARG A 991 3.38 -10.79 24.07
C ARG A 991 4.85 -10.40 24.12
N THR A 992 5.17 -9.50 25.04
CA THR A 992 6.55 -9.02 25.24
C THR A 992 7.37 -9.92 26.15
N GLY A 993 6.73 -10.67 27.06
CA GLY A 993 7.40 -11.50 28.04
C GLY A 993 8.07 -10.70 29.16
N VAL A 994 7.66 -9.44 29.37
CA VAL A 994 8.26 -8.55 30.38
C VAL A 994 7.87 -9.01 31.78
N THR A 995 6.59 -9.30 32.03
CA THR A 995 6.12 -9.80 33.33
C THR A 995 6.25 -11.33 33.42
N ALA A 996 6.40 -11.86 34.65
CA ALA A 996 6.42 -13.31 34.88
C ALA A 996 5.14 -14.01 34.36
N GLN A 997 3.97 -13.37 34.50
CA GLN A 997 2.70 -13.87 33.98
C GLN A 997 2.65 -13.91 32.44
N GLU A 998 3.23 -12.92 31.73
CA GLU A 998 3.36 -12.99 30.27
C GLU A 998 4.24 -14.19 29.87
N ARG A 999 5.40 -14.37 30.52
CA ARG A 999 6.31 -15.50 30.25
C ARG A 999 5.64 -16.86 30.52
N ALA A 1000 4.89 -16.99 31.61
CA ALA A 1000 4.17 -18.22 31.95
C ALA A 1000 3.07 -18.55 30.92
N LYS A 1001 2.27 -17.56 30.51
CA LYS A 1001 1.20 -17.74 29.51
C LYS A 1001 1.72 -17.89 28.07
N ASP A 1002 2.97 -17.52 27.78
CA ASP A 1002 3.66 -17.87 26.53
C ASP A 1002 4.24 -19.29 26.59
N ARG A 1003 4.79 -19.71 27.75
CA ARG A 1003 5.36 -21.05 27.97
C ARG A 1003 4.32 -22.18 27.94
N ALA A 1004 3.09 -21.91 28.39
CA ALA A 1004 1.98 -22.86 28.35
C ALA A 1004 1.16 -22.82 27.03
N GLY A 1005 1.58 -22.03 26.04
CA GLY A 1005 0.89 -21.90 24.77
C GLY A 1005 1.46 -22.82 23.69
N LEU A 1006 0.60 -23.31 22.80
CA LEU A 1006 0.97 -24.08 21.59
C LEU A 1006 1.75 -23.26 20.53
N ALA A 1007 2.33 -22.11 20.90
CA ALA A 1007 2.99 -21.20 19.97
C ALA A 1007 4.28 -21.78 19.34
N PRO A 1008 5.17 -22.48 20.07
CA PRO A 1008 6.30 -23.18 19.45
C PRO A 1008 5.87 -24.36 18.55
N LEU A 1009 4.75 -25.03 18.87
CA LEU A 1009 4.18 -26.08 18.01
C LEU A 1009 3.61 -25.49 16.70
N ALA A 1010 2.92 -24.35 16.79
CA ALA A 1010 2.48 -23.62 15.61
C ALA A 1010 3.66 -23.02 14.82
N ALA A 1011 4.79 -22.71 15.47
CA ALA A 1011 6.04 -22.34 14.79
C ALA A 1011 6.67 -23.53 14.05
N LEU A 1012 6.64 -24.73 14.64
CA LEU A 1012 7.06 -25.99 13.98
C LEU A 1012 6.20 -26.26 12.74
N LEU A 1013 4.86 -26.23 12.88
CA LEU A 1013 3.94 -26.49 11.77
C LEU A 1013 4.08 -25.44 10.64
N ALA A 1014 4.15 -24.14 10.99
CA ALA A 1014 4.40 -23.09 10.01
C ALA A 1014 5.78 -23.25 9.33
N GLY A 1015 6.80 -23.64 10.09
CA GLY A 1015 8.14 -23.93 9.57
C GLY A 1015 8.15 -25.10 8.59
N LEU A 1016 7.49 -26.21 8.92
CA LEU A 1016 7.43 -27.38 8.04
C LEU A 1016 6.64 -27.09 6.75
N LEU A 1017 5.52 -26.37 6.86
CA LEU A 1017 4.72 -25.96 5.70
C LEU A 1017 5.48 -24.99 4.78
N LEU A 1018 6.19 -23.99 5.34
CA LEU A 1018 6.97 -23.05 4.55
C LEU A 1018 8.27 -23.67 4.01
N MET A 1019 8.93 -24.57 4.75
CA MET A 1019 10.12 -25.30 4.29
C MET A 1019 9.76 -26.23 3.12
N GLY A 1020 8.77 -27.12 3.29
CA GLY A 1020 8.31 -28.00 2.22
C GLY A 1020 7.75 -27.23 1.03
N GLY A 1021 7.00 -26.17 1.31
CA GLY A 1021 6.52 -25.23 0.28
C GLY A 1021 7.65 -24.54 -0.47
N PHE A 1022 8.74 -24.13 0.19
CA PHE A 1022 9.92 -23.56 -0.45
C PHE A 1022 10.55 -24.55 -1.43
N LEU A 1023 10.71 -25.83 -1.05
CA LEU A 1023 11.38 -26.82 -1.92
C LEU A 1023 10.65 -26.96 -3.26
N VAL A 1024 9.31 -26.89 -3.25
CA VAL A 1024 8.47 -26.88 -4.46
C VAL A 1024 8.48 -25.51 -5.15
N ALA A 1025 8.27 -24.42 -4.42
CA ALA A 1025 8.07 -23.08 -4.99
C ALA A 1025 9.35 -22.41 -5.50
N ARG A 1026 10.52 -22.70 -4.91
CA ARG A 1026 11.84 -22.18 -5.33
C ARG A 1026 12.41 -22.99 -6.48
N TRP A 1027 12.34 -24.33 -6.39
CA TRP A 1027 13.04 -25.24 -7.30
C TRP A 1027 12.12 -25.91 -8.34
N GLY A 1028 10.81 -25.70 -8.33
CA GLY A 1028 9.90 -26.24 -9.36
C GLY A 1028 10.11 -25.69 -10.78
N ASN A 1029 11.01 -24.70 -10.96
CA ASN A 1029 11.51 -24.22 -12.25
C ASN A 1029 12.89 -24.81 -12.62
N GLU A 1030 13.60 -25.48 -11.71
CA GLU A 1030 14.99 -25.92 -11.91
C GLU A 1030 15.25 -26.74 -13.19
N PRO A 1031 14.32 -27.57 -13.71
CA PRO A 1031 14.52 -28.31 -14.96
C PRO A 1031 14.86 -27.44 -16.19
N PHE A 1032 14.42 -26.17 -16.20
CA PHE A 1032 14.71 -25.19 -17.25
C PHE A 1032 15.46 -23.93 -16.77
N GLU A 1033 15.66 -23.76 -15.45
CA GLU A 1033 16.55 -22.73 -14.88
C GLU A 1033 18.01 -23.20 -14.71
N ARG A 1034 18.25 -24.51 -14.60
CA ARG A 1034 19.57 -25.15 -14.60
C ARG A 1034 20.19 -25.04 -15.99
N THR A 1035 21.37 -24.44 -16.07
CA THR A 1035 22.20 -24.41 -17.28
C THR A 1035 23.12 -25.64 -17.31
N ARG A 1036 23.22 -26.34 -18.44
CA ARG A 1036 24.10 -27.52 -18.60
C ARG A 1036 25.43 -27.16 -19.29
N PRO A 1037 26.53 -27.90 -19.06
CA PRO A 1037 27.84 -27.57 -19.62
C PRO A 1037 27.90 -27.51 -21.15
N GLY A 1038 27.16 -28.36 -21.88
CA GLY A 1038 27.07 -28.34 -23.34
C GLY A 1038 26.32 -27.12 -23.87
N GLU A 1039 25.41 -26.54 -23.08
CA GLU A 1039 24.72 -25.28 -23.41
C GLU A 1039 25.69 -24.08 -23.33
N VAL A 1040 26.57 -24.07 -22.33
CA VAL A 1040 27.65 -23.06 -22.21
C VAL A 1040 28.66 -23.22 -23.34
N ALA A 1041 29.12 -24.45 -23.60
CA ALA A 1041 30.06 -24.75 -24.68
C ALA A 1041 29.50 -24.38 -26.08
N ALA A 1042 28.20 -24.54 -26.29
CA ALA A 1042 27.54 -24.11 -27.53
C ALA A 1042 27.43 -22.59 -27.66
N MET A 1043 27.23 -21.85 -26.56
CA MET A 1043 27.28 -20.39 -26.57
C MET A 1043 28.71 -19.86 -26.76
N ASP A 1044 29.73 -20.46 -26.13
CA ASP A 1044 31.14 -20.15 -26.41
C ASP A 1044 31.51 -20.39 -27.88
N TRP A 1045 30.98 -21.44 -28.51
CA TRP A 1045 31.11 -21.65 -29.96
C TRP A 1045 30.44 -20.55 -30.79
N VAL A 1046 29.26 -20.04 -30.38
CA VAL A 1046 28.60 -18.90 -31.04
C VAL A 1046 29.43 -17.62 -30.91
N TYR A 1047 29.96 -17.31 -29.71
CA TYR A 1047 30.82 -16.14 -29.51
C TYR A 1047 32.13 -16.24 -30.34
N ALA A 1048 32.68 -17.44 -30.52
CA ALA A 1048 33.85 -17.66 -31.38
C ALA A 1048 33.58 -17.42 -32.88
N HIS A 1049 32.32 -17.48 -33.32
CA HIS A 1049 31.90 -17.29 -34.72
C HIS A 1049 31.06 -16.01 -34.93
N ASP A 1050 31.12 -15.07 -33.99
CA ASP A 1050 30.24 -13.88 -33.96
C ASP A 1050 30.55 -12.81 -35.02
N ARG A 1051 31.64 -12.97 -35.81
CA ARG A 1051 32.20 -11.89 -36.64
C ARG A 1051 31.71 -11.94 -38.08
N PRO A 1052 31.25 -10.80 -38.66
CA PRO A 1052 31.09 -9.48 -38.03
C PRO A 1052 29.84 -9.35 -37.13
N THR A 1053 28.76 -10.08 -37.43
CA THR A 1053 27.60 -10.30 -36.55
C THR A 1053 27.06 -11.72 -36.77
N VAL A 1054 26.37 -12.30 -35.80
CA VAL A 1054 25.70 -13.60 -35.91
C VAL A 1054 24.24 -13.51 -35.49
N ARG A 1055 23.36 -14.27 -36.16
CA ARG A 1055 21.95 -14.42 -35.77
C ARG A 1055 21.72 -15.82 -35.19
N LEU A 1056 21.23 -15.87 -33.96
CA LEU A 1056 20.92 -17.12 -33.27
C LEU A 1056 19.41 -17.26 -33.12
N LEU A 1057 18.81 -18.13 -33.92
CA LEU A 1057 17.40 -18.48 -33.85
C LEU A 1057 17.20 -19.48 -32.70
N TRP A 1058 16.28 -19.13 -31.80
CA TRP A 1058 15.93 -19.93 -30.61
C TRP A 1058 14.43 -20.20 -30.58
N LEU A 1059 14.00 -21.27 -29.91
CA LEU A 1059 12.66 -21.83 -30.05
C LEU A 1059 11.73 -21.39 -28.91
N THR A 1060 10.58 -20.82 -29.25
CA THR A 1060 9.53 -20.40 -28.30
C THR A 1060 8.12 -20.66 -28.81
N GLN A 1061 7.16 -20.74 -27.88
CA GLN A 1061 5.72 -20.80 -28.16
C GLN A 1061 5.11 -19.45 -28.57
N ASP A 1062 5.73 -18.32 -28.19
CA ASP A 1062 5.19 -16.97 -28.41
C ASP A 1062 6.32 -15.98 -28.76
N THR A 1063 6.50 -15.71 -30.05
CA THR A 1063 7.57 -14.81 -30.55
C THR A 1063 7.32 -13.32 -30.31
N VAL A 1064 6.30 -12.95 -29.51
CA VAL A 1064 5.94 -11.56 -29.22
C VAL A 1064 6.04 -11.27 -27.72
N ASN A 1065 5.58 -12.18 -26.87
CA ASN A 1065 5.57 -12.00 -25.41
C ASN A 1065 6.71 -12.74 -24.69
N ASP A 1066 7.32 -13.76 -25.29
CA ASP A 1066 8.53 -14.39 -24.75
C ASP A 1066 9.77 -13.61 -25.18
N VAL A 1067 10.52 -13.14 -24.19
CA VAL A 1067 11.65 -12.22 -24.33
C VAL A 1067 12.91 -12.71 -23.59
N THR A 1068 12.95 -13.97 -23.15
CA THR A 1068 14.11 -14.51 -22.41
C THR A 1068 14.31 -16.01 -22.70
N PRO A 1069 15.21 -16.37 -23.63
CA PRO A 1069 15.48 -17.78 -23.93
C PRO A 1069 16.01 -18.54 -22.71
N ALA A 1070 15.56 -19.79 -22.57
CA ALA A 1070 16.07 -20.74 -21.58
C ALA A 1070 17.44 -21.30 -22.02
N MET A 1071 18.49 -20.48 -22.00
CA MET A 1071 19.88 -20.86 -22.33
C MET A 1071 20.89 -19.82 -21.74
N PRO A 1072 22.22 -20.08 -21.70
CA PRO A 1072 23.22 -19.13 -21.16
C PRO A 1072 23.55 -17.98 -22.14
N TRP A 1073 22.53 -17.20 -22.48
CA TRP A 1073 22.59 -16.15 -23.52
C TRP A 1073 23.16 -14.82 -23.03
N GLY A 1074 23.68 -14.02 -23.98
CA GLY A 1074 24.06 -12.63 -23.76
C GLY A 1074 25.27 -12.42 -22.83
N ALA A 1075 26.10 -13.43 -22.63
CA ALA A 1075 27.21 -13.41 -21.67
C ALA A 1075 28.43 -12.59 -22.12
N ARG A 1076 28.64 -12.48 -23.43
CA ARG A 1076 29.70 -11.68 -24.09
C ARG A 1076 29.17 -11.11 -25.40
N ASP A 1077 29.87 -10.12 -25.95
CA ASP A 1077 29.72 -9.61 -27.33
C ASP A 1077 28.26 -9.37 -27.77
N MET A 1078 27.42 -8.83 -26.87
CA MET A 1078 25.99 -8.61 -27.13
C MET A 1078 25.75 -7.68 -28.33
N GLU A 1079 26.73 -6.86 -28.70
CA GLU A 1079 26.66 -5.98 -29.87
C GLU A 1079 26.75 -6.75 -31.21
N ARG A 1080 27.09 -8.05 -31.19
CA ARG A 1080 27.27 -8.90 -32.39
C ARG A 1080 26.29 -10.07 -32.47
N VAL A 1081 25.83 -10.60 -31.33
CA VAL A 1081 24.90 -11.75 -31.29
C VAL A 1081 23.46 -11.27 -31.20
N ASN A 1082 22.69 -11.44 -32.29
CA ASN A 1082 21.27 -11.12 -32.35
C ASN A 1082 20.43 -12.38 -32.10
N TYR A 1083 19.61 -12.38 -31.04
CA TYR A 1083 18.82 -13.51 -30.59
C TYR A 1083 17.40 -13.44 -31.16
N VAL A 1084 17.07 -14.30 -32.12
CA VAL A 1084 15.82 -14.22 -32.90
C VAL A 1084 14.79 -15.23 -32.38
N PRO A 1085 13.71 -14.80 -31.70
CA PRO A 1085 12.65 -15.70 -31.25
C PRO A 1085 11.96 -16.33 -32.46
N THR A 1086 11.94 -17.66 -32.50
CA THR A 1086 11.45 -18.45 -33.63
C THR A 1086 10.36 -19.40 -33.14
N LEU A 1087 9.21 -19.40 -33.83
CA LEU A 1087 8.05 -20.18 -33.42
C LEU A 1087 8.32 -21.69 -33.48
N ALA A 1088 8.26 -22.36 -32.34
CA ALA A 1088 8.36 -23.80 -32.21
C ALA A 1088 7.13 -24.48 -32.89
N PRO A 1089 7.33 -25.48 -33.76
CA PRO A 1089 6.21 -26.18 -34.38
C PRO A 1089 5.63 -27.23 -33.41
N VAL A 1090 4.36 -27.07 -33.03
CA VAL A 1090 3.65 -27.98 -32.11
C VAL A 1090 3.66 -29.45 -32.59
N ASP A 1091 3.51 -29.67 -33.91
CA ASP A 1091 3.86 -30.97 -34.52
C ASP A 1091 5.29 -30.90 -35.08
N PRO A 1092 6.25 -31.68 -34.53
CA PRO A 1092 7.66 -31.63 -34.91
C PRO A 1092 7.95 -32.13 -36.34
N VAL A 1093 6.93 -32.58 -37.09
CA VAL A 1093 7.05 -32.87 -38.53
C VAL A 1093 7.05 -31.57 -39.37
N LEU A 1094 6.46 -30.47 -38.87
CA LEU A 1094 6.23 -29.23 -39.63
C LEU A 1094 7.47 -28.30 -39.72
N VAL A 1095 8.67 -28.89 -39.83
CA VAL A 1095 9.98 -28.20 -39.83
C VAL A 1095 10.18 -27.17 -40.96
N SER A 1096 9.34 -27.18 -42.00
CA SER A 1096 9.40 -26.20 -43.10
C SER A 1096 9.30 -24.75 -42.63
N GLY A 1097 8.61 -24.47 -41.51
CA GLY A 1097 8.58 -23.13 -40.90
C GLY A 1097 9.96 -22.69 -40.39
N LEU A 1098 10.65 -23.58 -39.66
CA LEU A 1098 12.01 -23.34 -39.14
C LEU A 1098 13.04 -23.19 -40.28
N VAL A 1099 12.96 -24.05 -41.29
CA VAL A 1099 13.81 -23.97 -42.49
C VAL A 1099 13.58 -22.68 -43.26
N LYS A 1100 12.34 -22.14 -43.28
CA LYS A 1100 12.05 -20.81 -43.85
C LYS A 1100 12.63 -19.70 -42.97
N ALA A 1101 12.41 -19.72 -41.66
CA ALA A 1101 12.93 -18.71 -40.74
C ALA A 1101 14.46 -18.58 -40.83
N LEU A 1102 15.19 -19.69 -40.92
CA LEU A 1102 16.65 -19.70 -41.07
C LEU A 1102 17.13 -19.15 -42.43
N LYS A 1103 16.31 -19.27 -43.49
CA LYS A 1103 16.57 -18.64 -44.81
C LYS A 1103 16.27 -17.14 -44.78
N ASP A 1104 15.14 -16.76 -44.21
CA ASP A 1104 14.69 -15.36 -44.09
C ASP A 1104 15.63 -14.53 -43.18
N ALA A 1105 16.28 -15.17 -42.20
CA ALA A 1105 17.30 -14.54 -41.35
C ALA A 1105 18.59 -14.13 -42.11
N GLY A 1106 18.88 -14.74 -43.27
CA GLY A 1106 20.02 -14.37 -44.11
C GLY A 1106 21.38 -14.94 -43.63
N PRO A 1107 22.52 -14.37 -44.06
CA PRO A 1107 23.84 -14.95 -43.85
C PRO A 1107 24.32 -14.85 -42.38
N ASN A 1108 25.17 -15.80 -41.99
CA ASN A 1108 25.67 -16.02 -40.63
C ASN A 1108 24.52 -16.20 -39.60
N SER A 1109 23.54 -17.03 -39.97
CA SER A 1109 22.40 -17.41 -39.13
C SER A 1109 22.46 -18.89 -38.76
N TYR A 1110 22.13 -19.20 -37.51
CA TYR A 1110 22.10 -20.54 -36.92
C TYR A 1110 20.79 -20.79 -36.18
N LEU A 1111 20.28 -22.02 -36.24
CA LEU A 1111 19.15 -22.48 -35.43
C LEU A 1111 19.70 -23.37 -34.30
N MET A 1112 19.46 -22.98 -33.04
CA MET A 1112 19.86 -23.74 -31.86
C MET A 1112 18.66 -24.51 -31.29
N ILE A 1113 18.91 -25.74 -30.86
CA ILE A 1113 17.99 -26.58 -30.10
C ILE A 1113 18.78 -27.07 -28.88
N ASN A 1114 18.35 -26.70 -27.68
CA ASN A 1114 19.01 -27.05 -26.42
C ASN A 1114 18.02 -27.61 -25.40
N GLN A 1115 18.52 -28.47 -24.51
CA GLN A 1115 17.69 -29.18 -23.56
C GLN A 1115 16.83 -28.26 -22.68
N SER A 1116 17.35 -27.10 -22.23
CA SER A 1116 16.58 -26.17 -21.39
C SER A 1116 15.39 -25.51 -22.10
N GLN A 1117 15.47 -25.22 -23.41
CA GLN A 1117 14.31 -24.73 -24.18
C GLN A 1117 13.29 -25.84 -24.44
N VAL A 1118 13.76 -27.06 -24.72
CA VAL A 1118 12.89 -28.24 -24.85
C VAL A 1118 12.11 -28.48 -23.56
N THR A 1119 12.78 -28.50 -22.40
CA THR A 1119 12.14 -28.67 -21.10
C THR A 1119 11.17 -27.53 -20.76
N TYR A 1120 11.46 -26.28 -21.18
CA TYR A 1120 10.52 -25.17 -21.03
C TYR A 1120 9.25 -25.36 -21.90
N LEU A 1121 9.40 -25.74 -23.17
CA LEU A 1121 8.27 -26.03 -24.07
C LEU A 1121 7.43 -27.23 -23.58
N GLU A 1122 8.05 -28.26 -23.02
CA GLU A 1122 7.32 -29.40 -22.45
C GLU A 1122 6.53 -29.01 -21.19
N LEU A 1123 7.15 -28.30 -20.24
CA LEU A 1123 6.52 -27.98 -18.95
C LEU A 1123 5.55 -26.79 -18.99
N ASP A 1124 5.81 -25.75 -19.78
CA ASP A 1124 5.03 -24.50 -19.82
C ASP A 1124 4.16 -24.36 -21.08
N ALA A 1125 4.59 -24.92 -22.22
CA ALA A 1125 3.78 -24.96 -23.44
C ALA A 1125 3.02 -26.30 -23.64
N GLY A 1126 3.32 -27.34 -22.85
CA GLY A 1126 2.64 -28.64 -22.91
C GLY A 1126 3.06 -29.54 -24.08
N TYR A 1127 4.27 -29.38 -24.59
CA TYR A 1127 4.81 -30.18 -25.69
C TYR A 1127 5.08 -31.63 -25.23
N SER A 1128 5.11 -32.59 -26.17
CA SER A 1128 5.32 -34.01 -25.84
C SER A 1128 6.79 -34.35 -25.56
N ALA A 1129 7.08 -35.21 -24.58
CA ALA A 1129 8.43 -35.73 -24.26
C ALA A 1129 9.17 -36.48 -25.40
N ALA A 1130 8.54 -36.63 -26.57
CA ALA A 1130 9.15 -37.16 -27.80
C ALA A 1130 9.26 -36.08 -28.90
N TRP A 1131 9.13 -34.80 -28.54
CA TRP A 1131 9.10 -33.69 -29.50
C TRP A 1131 10.48 -33.41 -30.08
N GLU A 1132 11.50 -33.24 -29.23
CA GLU A 1132 12.87 -32.95 -29.63
C GLU A 1132 13.44 -34.03 -30.57
N SER A 1133 13.36 -35.30 -30.18
CA SER A 1133 13.89 -36.40 -30.99
C SER A 1133 13.18 -36.54 -32.34
N ARG A 1134 11.86 -36.28 -32.41
CA ARG A 1134 11.12 -36.18 -33.66
C ARG A 1134 11.50 -34.94 -34.48
N LEU A 1135 11.74 -33.79 -33.83
CA LEU A 1135 12.08 -32.53 -34.48
C LEU A 1135 13.46 -32.63 -35.15
N ILE A 1136 14.46 -33.07 -34.39
CA ILE A 1136 15.83 -33.32 -34.84
C ILE A 1136 15.82 -34.31 -36.02
N HIS A 1137 15.11 -35.43 -35.91
CA HIS A 1137 14.98 -36.38 -37.02
C HIS A 1137 14.37 -35.75 -38.29
N ASN A 1138 13.33 -34.92 -38.16
CA ASN A 1138 12.72 -34.25 -39.31
C ASN A 1138 13.60 -33.12 -39.88
N LEU A 1139 14.45 -32.49 -39.07
CA LEU A 1139 15.44 -31.51 -39.52
C LEU A 1139 16.63 -32.17 -40.24
N ASP A 1140 17.11 -33.32 -39.76
CA ASP A 1140 18.18 -34.09 -40.41
C ASP A 1140 17.79 -34.57 -41.81
N ASN A 1141 16.51 -34.88 -42.02
CA ASN A 1141 15.95 -35.23 -43.32
C ASN A 1141 15.89 -34.04 -44.32
N ARG A 1142 16.30 -32.82 -43.95
CA ARG A 1142 16.32 -31.63 -44.82
C ARG A 1142 17.67 -31.43 -45.49
N GLN A 1143 17.72 -31.71 -46.80
CA GLN A 1143 18.90 -31.45 -47.64
C GLN A 1143 19.37 -29.98 -47.66
N GLU A 1144 18.56 -29.03 -47.17
CA GLU A 1144 18.91 -27.62 -47.08
C GLU A 1144 19.75 -27.28 -45.83
N LEU A 1145 19.77 -28.17 -44.84
CA LEU A 1145 20.41 -27.97 -43.54
C LEU A 1145 21.71 -28.76 -43.41
N THR A 1146 22.56 -28.32 -42.49
CA THR A 1146 23.69 -29.09 -41.98
C THR A 1146 23.82 -28.85 -40.48
N ARG A 1147 24.15 -29.88 -39.70
CA ARG A 1147 24.60 -29.72 -38.31
C ARG A 1147 25.98 -29.05 -38.34
N VAL A 1148 26.19 -28.03 -37.50
CA VAL A 1148 27.49 -27.33 -37.35
C VAL A 1148 28.11 -27.50 -35.97
N LEU A 1149 27.27 -27.78 -34.97
CA LEU A 1149 27.69 -28.22 -33.65
C LEU A 1149 26.69 -29.26 -33.14
N VAL A 1150 27.21 -30.30 -32.49
CA VAL A 1150 26.43 -31.29 -31.74
C VAL A 1150 27.22 -31.62 -30.47
N ASN A 1151 26.56 -31.57 -29.33
CA ASN A 1151 27.04 -32.16 -28.07
C ASN A 1151 25.84 -32.81 -27.36
N ASP A 1152 26.04 -33.28 -26.12
CA ASP A 1152 25.01 -34.04 -25.39
C ASP A 1152 23.79 -33.19 -24.98
N ASP A 1153 23.92 -31.86 -24.92
CA ASP A 1153 22.86 -30.92 -24.50
C ASP A 1153 22.26 -30.08 -25.64
N VAL A 1154 22.95 -29.97 -26.79
CA VAL A 1154 22.66 -29.01 -27.86
C VAL A 1154 22.94 -29.56 -29.26
N THR A 1155 21.99 -29.32 -30.18
CA THR A 1155 22.22 -29.40 -31.64
C THR A 1155 22.06 -28.03 -32.29
N VAL A 1156 23.04 -27.61 -33.09
CA VAL A 1156 23.01 -26.36 -33.86
C VAL A 1156 23.02 -26.65 -35.36
N TYR A 1157 22.03 -26.12 -36.07
CA TYR A 1157 21.90 -26.22 -37.52
C TYR A 1157 22.26 -24.90 -38.23
N ALA A 1158 22.84 -25.03 -39.42
CA ALA A 1158 23.02 -23.95 -40.38
C ALA A 1158 22.43 -24.36 -41.74
N LEU A 1159 22.29 -23.40 -42.66
CA LEU A 1159 22.02 -23.71 -44.06
C LEU A 1159 23.28 -24.30 -44.72
N HIS A 1160 23.14 -25.43 -45.41
CA HIS A 1160 24.23 -26.07 -46.17
C HIS A 1160 24.81 -25.13 -47.23
N LYS A 1161 23.96 -24.29 -47.83
CA LYS A 1161 24.36 -23.12 -48.61
C LYS A 1161 23.84 -21.85 -47.94
N GLN A 1162 24.76 -21.11 -47.31
CA GLN A 1162 24.47 -19.80 -46.71
C GLN A 1162 23.86 -18.83 -47.73
N ALA A 1163 23.01 -17.92 -47.25
CA ALA A 1163 22.38 -16.90 -48.10
C ALA A 1163 23.42 -15.95 -48.69
N ALA A 1164 23.20 -15.50 -49.93
CA ALA A 1164 24.11 -14.57 -50.60
C ALA A 1164 23.84 -13.13 -50.15
N GLY A 1165 24.85 -12.46 -49.60
CA GLY A 1165 24.80 -11.05 -49.20
C GLY A 1165 25.92 -10.69 -48.21
N PRO A 1166 26.16 -9.40 -47.93
CA PRO A 1166 27.04 -9.00 -46.86
C PRO A 1166 26.41 -9.35 -45.50
N VAL A 1167 27.21 -9.92 -44.59
CA VAL A 1167 26.83 -10.00 -43.18
C VAL A 1167 26.82 -8.57 -42.61
N PRO A 1168 25.81 -8.17 -41.81
CA PRO A 1168 25.79 -6.86 -41.16
C PRO A 1168 27.03 -6.60 -40.29
N LYS A 1169 27.28 -5.33 -39.97
CA LYS A 1169 28.26 -4.96 -38.95
C LYS A 1169 27.55 -4.74 -37.60
N PRO A 1170 28.28 -4.83 -36.47
CA PRO A 1170 27.76 -4.42 -35.17
C PRO A 1170 27.28 -2.98 -35.24
N HIS A 1171 25.99 -2.78 -34.98
CA HIS A 1171 25.35 -1.47 -34.91
C HIS A 1171 24.63 -1.35 -33.56
N PRO A 1172 25.38 -1.25 -32.45
CA PRO A 1172 24.82 -1.24 -31.11
C PRO A 1172 23.91 -0.03 -30.83
N GLY A 1173 24.03 1.04 -31.63
CA GLY A 1173 23.42 2.33 -31.35
C GLY A 1173 24.44 3.30 -30.73
N PRO A 1174 23.98 4.45 -30.20
CA PRO A 1174 24.82 5.46 -29.59
C PRO A 1174 25.20 5.10 -28.14
N ILE A 1175 26.39 5.53 -27.71
CA ILE A 1175 26.89 5.26 -26.36
C ILE A 1175 26.42 6.30 -25.33
N GLY A 1176 26.25 5.82 -24.10
CA GLY A 1176 25.88 6.59 -22.91
C GLY A 1176 24.37 6.83 -22.74
N PRO A 1177 23.93 7.30 -21.55
CA PRO A 1177 22.58 7.79 -21.37
C PRO A 1177 22.34 9.00 -22.30
N GLN A 1178 21.52 8.86 -23.32
CA GLN A 1178 21.21 9.99 -24.21
C GLN A 1178 20.33 11.00 -23.48
N VAL A 1179 20.63 12.28 -23.67
CA VAL A 1179 19.82 13.39 -23.13
C VAL A 1179 19.67 14.44 -24.22
N THR A 1180 18.44 14.68 -24.70
CA THR A 1180 18.17 15.71 -25.72
C THR A 1180 18.22 17.10 -25.10
N TRP A 1181 19.36 17.78 -25.28
CA TRP A 1181 19.64 19.08 -24.66
C TRP A 1181 18.96 20.27 -25.37
N THR A 1182 17.72 20.55 -25.00
CA THR A 1182 17.04 21.84 -25.28
C THR A 1182 17.44 22.93 -24.27
N PRO A 1183 17.28 24.24 -24.57
CA PRO A 1183 17.51 25.30 -23.59
C PRO A 1183 16.67 25.15 -22.30
N TRP A 1184 15.43 24.66 -22.43
CA TRP A 1184 14.56 24.32 -21.30
C TRP A 1184 15.13 23.17 -20.46
N SER A 1185 15.73 22.16 -21.09
CA SER A 1185 16.37 21.04 -20.38
C SER A 1185 17.64 21.46 -19.64
N VAL A 1186 18.46 22.36 -20.21
CA VAL A 1186 19.67 22.90 -19.56
C VAL A 1186 19.29 23.70 -18.31
N VAL A 1187 18.31 24.61 -18.43
CA VAL A 1187 17.77 25.36 -17.29
C VAL A 1187 17.13 24.42 -16.25
N GLY A 1188 16.44 23.38 -16.69
CA GLY A 1188 15.86 22.35 -15.81
C GLY A 1188 16.92 21.53 -15.05
N ALA A 1189 18.01 21.14 -15.69
CA ALA A 1189 19.10 20.39 -15.08
C ALA A 1189 19.89 21.25 -14.07
N LEU A 1190 20.17 22.51 -14.39
CA LEU A 1190 20.77 23.45 -13.44
C LEU A 1190 19.85 23.68 -12.23
N ALA A 1191 18.54 23.84 -12.46
CA ALA A 1191 17.55 23.92 -11.39
C ALA A 1191 17.47 22.63 -10.55
N ALA A 1192 17.58 21.45 -11.18
CA ALA A 1192 17.61 20.16 -10.50
C ALA A 1192 18.81 20.03 -9.56
N VAL A 1193 20.03 20.32 -10.04
CA VAL A 1193 21.26 20.27 -9.23
C VAL A 1193 21.16 21.23 -8.04
N ALA A 1194 20.74 22.48 -8.28
CA ALA A 1194 20.53 23.46 -7.22
C ALA A 1194 19.47 23.01 -6.20
N LEU A 1195 18.35 22.42 -6.66
CA LEU A 1195 17.27 21.93 -5.81
C LEU A 1195 17.69 20.71 -4.98
N ILE A 1196 18.41 19.75 -5.56
CA ILE A 1196 18.91 18.55 -4.88
C ILE A 1196 19.90 18.95 -3.77
N LEU A 1197 20.86 19.83 -4.08
CA LEU A 1197 21.82 20.34 -3.09
C LEU A 1197 21.10 21.11 -1.96
N LEU A 1198 20.16 21.99 -2.30
CA LEU A 1198 19.37 22.76 -1.34
C LEU A 1198 18.53 21.86 -0.42
N LEU A 1199 17.80 20.89 -0.97
CA LEU A 1199 16.96 19.97 -0.20
C LEU A 1199 17.79 19.00 0.66
N THR A 1200 18.96 18.58 0.18
CA THR A 1200 19.91 17.77 0.96
C THR A 1200 20.45 18.56 2.14
N ALA A 1201 21.00 19.76 1.89
CA ALA A 1201 21.48 20.65 2.94
C ALA A 1201 20.36 21.03 3.95
N ARG A 1202 19.11 21.15 3.47
CA ARG A 1202 17.92 21.40 4.29
C ARG A 1202 17.69 20.33 5.34
N GLU A 1203 17.59 19.05 4.96
CA GLU A 1203 17.39 17.98 5.95
C GLU A 1203 18.66 17.75 6.80
N VAL A 1204 19.87 17.97 6.27
CA VAL A 1204 21.12 17.92 7.06
C VAL A 1204 21.13 18.97 8.17
N VAL A 1205 20.86 20.24 7.89
CA VAL A 1205 20.78 21.29 8.94
C VAL A 1205 19.65 20.99 9.91
N ARG A 1206 18.51 20.46 9.43
CA ARG A 1206 17.36 20.09 10.27
C ARG A 1206 17.69 19.01 11.31
N VAL A 1207 18.56 18.06 10.98
CA VAL A 1207 18.96 16.95 11.88
C VAL A 1207 20.22 17.26 12.69
N ALA A 1208 21.23 17.90 12.08
CA ALA A 1208 22.56 18.10 12.68
C ALA A 1208 22.63 19.33 13.61
N VAL A 1209 21.91 20.40 13.31
CA VAL A 1209 22.02 21.69 14.03
C VAL A 1209 21.12 21.72 15.26
N ARG A 1210 21.50 22.50 16.28
CA ARG A 1210 20.67 22.71 17.48
C ARG A 1210 19.39 23.49 17.12
N PRO A 1211 18.20 23.08 17.62
CA PRO A 1211 16.98 23.87 17.51
C PRO A 1211 17.16 25.31 18.01
N GLY A 1212 16.65 26.27 17.25
CA GLY A 1212 16.72 27.70 17.59
C GLY A 1212 16.36 28.61 16.41
N VAL A 1213 16.20 29.91 16.69
CA VAL A 1213 15.68 30.90 15.72
C VAL A 1213 16.51 30.96 14.43
N ARG A 1214 17.84 30.85 14.50
CA ARG A 1214 18.72 30.82 13.31
C ARG A 1214 18.44 29.60 12.42
N GLN A 1215 18.27 28.42 13.01
CA GLN A 1215 17.92 27.20 12.27
C GLN A 1215 16.53 27.34 11.63
N LEU A 1216 15.54 27.86 12.36
CA LEU A 1216 14.18 28.05 11.84
C LEU A 1216 14.14 29.01 10.65
N ARG A 1217 14.81 30.17 10.75
CA ARG A 1217 14.93 31.13 9.64
C ARG A 1217 15.57 30.50 8.39
N TRP A 1218 16.61 29.68 8.58
CA TRP A 1218 17.29 29.00 7.46
C TRP A 1218 16.42 27.89 6.83
N LEU A 1219 15.65 27.14 7.62
CA LEU A 1219 14.68 26.14 7.14
C LEU A 1219 13.44 26.77 6.46
N GLN A 1220 13.10 28.01 6.80
CA GLN A 1220 12.07 28.81 6.13
C GLN A 1220 12.59 29.42 4.83
N GLY A 1221 13.78 30.02 4.82
CA GLY A 1221 14.41 30.57 3.61
C GLY A 1221 14.64 29.50 2.54
N SER A 1222 15.22 28.36 2.92
CA SER A 1222 15.41 27.21 2.01
C SER A 1222 14.09 26.58 1.53
N PHE A 1223 12.99 26.70 2.27
CA PHE A 1223 11.66 26.32 1.77
C PHE A 1223 11.24 27.23 0.61
N TRP A 1224 11.21 28.56 0.83
CA TRP A 1224 10.76 29.50 -0.18
C TRP A 1224 11.66 29.50 -1.43
N PHE A 1225 12.99 29.34 -1.26
CA PHE A 1225 13.93 29.22 -2.37
C PHE A 1225 13.80 27.89 -3.15
N SER A 1226 13.31 26.82 -2.51
CA SER A 1226 13.09 25.54 -3.20
C SER A 1226 11.87 25.54 -4.14
N LEU A 1227 10.89 26.42 -3.93
CA LEU A 1227 9.65 26.42 -4.72
C LEU A 1227 9.84 26.90 -6.17
N PRO A 1228 10.55 28.01 -6.47
CA PRO A 1228 10.87 28.40 -7.85
C PRO A 1228 11.69 27.35 -8.59
N LEU A 1229 12.71 26.77 -7.94
CA LEU A 1229 13.57 25.74 -8.54
C LEU A 1229 12.76 24.48 -8.90
N LEU A 1230 11.85 24.04 -8.01
CA LEU A 1230 10.94 22.94 -8.28
C LEU A 1230 9.95 23.27 -9.42
N ALA A 1231 9.43 24.50 -9.48
CA ALA A 1231 8.54 24.92 -10.57
C ALA A 1231 9.26 24.94 -11.93
N VAL A 1232 10.50 25.43 -11.99
CA VAL A 1232 11.34 25.42 -13.20
C VAL A 1232 11.67 23.99 -13.64
N LEU A 1233 12.03 23.11 -12.71
CA LEU A 1233 12.26 21.70 -12.99
C LEU A 1233 11.01 21.01 -13.53
N LEU A 1234 9.85 21.19 -12.88
CA LEU A 1234 8.59 20.60 -13.34
C LEU A 1234 8.16 21.14 -14.72
N ALA A 1235 8.34 22.44 -14.99
CA ALA A 1235 8.07 23.01 -16.30
C ALA A 1235 9.00 22.44 -17.39
N SER A 1236 10.28 22.26 -17.08
CA SER A 1236 11.26 21.63 -17.98
C SER A 1236 10.93 20.16 -18.27
N LEU A 1237 10.55 19.39 -17.24
CA LEU A 1237 10.12 17.99 -17.40
C LEU A 1237 8.85 17.88 -18.23
N VAL A 1238 7.83 18.70 -17.96
CA VAL A 1238 6.58 18.72 -18.76
C VAL A 1238 6.86 19.15 -20.20
N GLN A 1239 7.74 20.13 -20.43
CA GLN A 1239 8.17 20.53 -21.77
C GLN A 1239 8.81 19.35 -22.51
N ARG A 1240 9.74 18.62 -21.87
CA ARG A 1240 10.40 17.44 -22.44
C ARG A 1240 9.40 16.33 -22.79
N PHE A 1241 8.51 15.94 -21.86
CA PHE A 1241 7.46 14.94 -22.12
C PHE A 1241 6.44 15.35 -23.20
N LEU A 1242 6.32 16.64 -23.54
CA LEU A 1242 5.40 17.12 -24.58
C LEU A 1242 6.05 17.31 -25.95
N THR A 1243 7.37 17.53 -26.03
CA THR A 1243 8.07 17.78 -27.31
C THR A 1243 8.94 16.64 -27.80
N MET A 1244 9.25 15.66 -26.96
CA MET A 1244 10.04 14.48 -27.33
C MET A 1244 9.06 13.32 -27.54
N LYS A 1245 9.01 12.83 -28.78
CA LYS A 1245 8.13 11.77 -29.31
C LYS A 1245 8.94 10.91 -30.26
#